data_AF-A0A357I6K2-F1
#
_entry.id   AF-A0A357I6K2-F1
#
_cell.length_a   1.000
_cell.length_b   1.000
_cell.length_c   1.000
_cell.angle_alpha   90.00
_cell.angle_beta   90.00
_cell.angle_gamma   90.00
#
_symmetry.space_group_name_H-M   'P 1'
#
loop_
_entity.id
_entity.type
_entity.pdbx_description
1 polymer ?
#
loop_
_entity_poly.entity_id
_entity_poly.type
_entity_poly.pdbx_seq_one_letter_code
_entity_poly.pdbx_strand_id
1 'polypeptide(L)'
;MYQDSPLTMSHGVLLFQSMNRLQDGFRAPRRCFNQWLVMLAGLLGLIFVSTSTAAAVEYVHNGQFTAWDGDTVSGWQLASSGRASIRLDPAEAPRGLSSSLRIDIAGAGAGLGQVVSSKAAVEPGSILYLKGWMKSDNAAGGMIQVKLYQGRKEIKRINISERSGHWLELDREFEVGEADSFQVLLRYKQSESSVGRSLWFADLSVIPASERVRTAPSIANLAAVSTFSSIGLYADISGDMSQFTRGHSAYRKKGESVWRPSLPMQWQAKTKQLRSSLLNLEADTEYQIKTWLEDPSLKEAIAPAYTTVRAWTDELPIAKTIYLPAGESTEPLVITESGSADGWIRYTSDPTHLSTLNVDKRATHAVVLKGVHHVILDNLTIVGGIKDSVLIEDSTDIRILRCDISSWGQVGTFTEMENKRWGRGPFFVDEAGKPVNLQGGVRVSVGAERVVIADNYIHNPRGHATSWQYGHPHGPTSIILFNSEGNHVIRNNSLIGSESHRFNDTIEGAYNDKPKGGPYRDTDFEGNIMFFSNDDGVELDGGQMNIRFFNNWIQSSYCGVSTAPTIFGPSYIFNNLIVLEGDERGMTNFALKVGGDKVQNPGINYFFHNTIYSHGRGLRGSNWGSGPTPIFTRNNLFAAGDLMWAQKSKGDFDYDMLRPNSMDPPLPQWQQNGVVGVESFKNRAAGDYRLSKNSLAIDRGLKLLTVNEDFSGEAPDIGAFPVGAGPEFPVRAEGVSLLPLQAQLELTLNEGAVQTDTLYVRAPVATGKRWRVMSDDAWLQYEPSTGPCDGELHAVTLSIHPDVKRDGYYQGAVTVRTDAGYNRTSFVKAKVRLAAPDYQYFNAVDMEQVGMTVVAADAQAPQLPYLQAPDTRDAASEAWMRIDFEVPESGTYYLHGLIAVLGPNAPAHDSCYVQVNDGEPKYWDLAVSAPGLWTWQTASIMNEAYPREIELAAGKHTIYIRGRENFTKFARFAISRTRLLPE
;
A
#
# COMPACT_ATOMS: atom_id res chain seq x y z
N MET A 1 19.79 -65.00 -19.64
CA MET A 1 21.09 -64.43 -19.23
C MET A 1 20.79 -63.59 -17.99
N TYR A 2 21.20 -63.97 -16.77
CA TYR A 2 22.58 -64.12 -16.24
C TYR A 2 23.35 -62.78 -16.35
N GLN A 3 23.98 -62.22 -15.30
CA GLN A 3 24.31 -62.67 -13.92
C GLN A 3 24.69 -61.43 -13.04
N ASP A 4 24.59 -61.31 -11.70
CA ASP A 4 24.24 -62.19 -10.56
C ASP A 4 23.55 -61.41 -9.39
N SER A 5 23.46 -62.02 -8.19
CA SER A 5 23.09 -61.46 -6.86
C SER A 5 24.33 -61.53 -5.90
N PRO A 6 24.27 -61.59 -4.53
CA PRO A 6 23.21 -61.36 -3.52
C PRO A 6 23.64 -60.35 -2.39
N LEU A 7 22.86 -59.99 -1.34
CA LEU A 7 22.57 -60.80 -0.13
C LEU A 7 21.53 -60.15 0.84
N THR A 8 20.46 -60.91 1.17
CA THR A 8 19.81 -61.13 2.51
C THR A 8 19.46 -59.96 3.46
N MET A 9 18.35 -59.94 4.24
CA MET A 9 17.24 -60.86 4.59
C MET A 9 16.08 -59.97 5.14
N SER A 10 14.82 -60.02 4.67
CA SER A 10 13.68 -60.89 5.09
C SER A 10 13.29 -60.84 6.58
N HIS A 11 12.01 -60.90 7.01
CA HIS A 11 10.66 -60.62 6.45
C HIS A 11 9.65 -60.84 7.63
N GLY A 12 8.46 -60.21 7.64
CA GLY A 12 7.42 -60.56 8.63
C GLY A 12 6.17 -59.65 8.62
N VAL A 13 5.02 -60.19 8.19
CA VAL A 13 3.81 -59.41 7.80
C VAL A 13 2.53 -60.29 7.91
N LEU A 14 1.52 -59.91 8.71
CA LEU A 14 0.05 -59.85 8.37
C LEU A 14 -0.97 -59.81 9.54
N LEU A 15 -2.12 -59.18 9.21
CA LEU A 15 -3.45 -59.06 9.82
C LEU A 15 -4.05 -60.26 10.62
N PHE A 16 -4.92 -59.98 11.61
CA PHE A 16 -6.41 -59.99 11.46
C PHE A 16 -7.19 -59.39 12.66
N GLN A 17 -8.52 -59.59 12.76
CA GLN A 17 -9.49 -58.68 13.43
C GLN A 17 -10.39 -59.34 14.52
N SER A 18 -11.04 -58.47 15.33
CA SER A 18 -12.47 -58.53 15.77
C SER A 18 -12.95 -59.10 17.15
N MET A 19 -13.69 -58.22 17.86
CA MET A 19 -14.95 -58.38 18.66
C MET A 19 -15.14 -59.32 19.89
N ASN A 20 -15.26 -58.69 21.07
CA ASN A 20 -16.32 -58.77 22.13
C ASN A 20 -17.29 -59.99 22.25
N ARG A 21 -17.44 -60.57 23.47
CA ARG A 21 -18.66 -60.51 24.37
C ARG A 21 -18.75 -61.65 25.45
N LEU A 22 -19.10 -61.27 26.72
CA LEU A 22 -20.00 -61.95 27.72
C LEU A 22 -19.68 -63.41 28.19
N GLN A 23 -20.11 -63.98 29.35
CA GLN A 23 -20.67 -63.53 30.65
C GLN A 23 -20.55 -64.65 31.74
N ASP A 24 -20.77 -64.31 33.03
CA ASP A 24 -21.11 -65.15 34.23
C ASP A 24 -20.16 -66.31 34.64
N GLY A 25 -19.97 -66.77 35.90
CA GLY A 25 -20.44 -66.46 37.28
C GLY A 25 -19.47 -67.12 38.31
N PHE A 26 -19.79 -67.62 39.54
CA PHE A 26 -20.95 -67.57 40.44
C PHE A 26 -20.58 -68.20 41.85
N ARG A 27 -21.17 -67.70 42.96
CA ARG A 27 -21.34 -68.33 44.33
C ARG A 27 -20.24 -68.21 45.42
N ALA A 28 -20.72 -68.17 46.68
CA ALA A 28 -20.01 -68.27 47.97
C ALA A 28 -20.91 -69.01 49.01
N PRO A 29 -20.41 -69.41 50.21
CA PRO A 29 -21.03 -68.97 51.47
C PRO A 29 -20.06 -68.77 52.67
N ARG A 30 -20.59 -68.47 53.89
CA ARG A 30 -19.87 -67.97 55.09
C ARG A 30 -20.02 -68.85 56.35
N ARG A 31 -19.05 -68.75 57.29
CA ARG A 31 -19.10 -68.78 58.80
C ARG A 31 -17.71 -69.20 59.33
N CYS A 32 -17.11 -68.74 60.44
CA CYS A 32 -17.29 -67.59 61.37
C CYS A 32 -15.87 -66.99 61.63
N PHE A 33 -15.60 -65.84 62.26
CA PHE A 33 -16.26 -65.03 63.31
C PHE A 33 -16.08 -65.50 64.78
N ASN A 34 -14.83 -65.53 65.27
CA ASN A 34 -14.42 -64.75 66.47
C ASN A 34 -12.93 -64.91 66.83
N GLN A 35 -12.07 -64.05 66.28
CA GLN A 35 -10.86 -63.59 66.96
C GLN A 35 -10.29 -62.33 66.26
N TRP A 36 -9.67 -61.43 67.03
CA TRP A 36 -8.98 -60.20 66.61
C TRP A 36 -9.81 -59.13 65.86
N LEU A 37 -10.61 -58.38 66.62
CA LEU A 37 -10.62 -56.92 66.42
C LEU A 37 -9.18 -56.41 66.66
N VAL A 38 -8.49 -55.96 65.61
CA VAL A 38 -7.32 -55.04 65.63
C VAL A 38 -6.90 -54.68 64.20
N MET A 39 -7.00 -55.62 63.25
CA MET A 39 -6.68 -55.35 61.83
C MET A 39 -7.89 -54.84 61.03
N LEU A 40 -8.32 -53.61 61.32
CA LEU A 40 -9.15 -52.81 60.41
C LEU A 40 -8.60 -51.39 60.23
N ALA A 41 -7.27 -51.27 60.20
CA ALA A 41 -6.54 -50.03 59.98
C ALA A 41 -5.25 -50.34 59.20
N GLY A 42 -5.34 -50.48 57.87
CA GLY A 42 -4.19 -50.93 57.08
C GLY A 42 -4.38 -51.15 55.58
N LEU A 43 -5.40 -50.57 54.94
CA LEU A 43 -5.58 -50.68 53.47
C LEU A 43 -6.41 -49.52 52.87
N LEU A 44 -6.11 -48.29 53.31
CA LEU A 44 -6.79 -47.07 52.84
C LEU A 44 -5.92 -45.81 53.02
N GLY A 45 -4.61 -45.91 52.75
CA GLY A 45 -3.66 -44.82 52.95
C GLY A 45 -2.65 -44.69 51.80
N LEU A 46 -2.24 -43.44 51.55
CA LEU A 46 -1.12 -43.05 50.68
C LEU A 46 -1.27 -43.34 49.17
N ILE A 47 -2.39 -42.90 48.60
CA ILE A 47 -2.28 -41.93 47.49
C ILE A 47 -2.91 -40.61 47.95
N PHE A 48 -2.17 -39.88 48.79
CA PHE A 48 -2.36 -38.44 48.85
C PHE A 48 -1.71 -37.87 47.58
N VAL A 49 -2.52 -37.58 46.57
CA VAL A 49 -2.17 -36.49 45.67
C VAL A 49 -2.20 -35.25 46.54
N SER A 50 -1.02 -34.79 46.95
CA SER A 50 -0.89 -33.48 47.57
C SER A 50 -1.23 -32.43 46.52
N THR A 51 -2.49 -32.04 46.44
CA THR A 51 -2.89 -30.76 45.86
C THR A 51 -2.39 -29.65 46.79
N SER A 52 -1.06 -29.52 46.88
CA SER A 52 -0.43 -28.27 47.22
C SER A 52 -0.86 -27.30 46.12
N THR A 53 -1.88 -26.50 46.42
CA THR A 53 -2.06 -25.22 45.75
C THR A 53 -0.78 -24.44 46.00
N ALA A 54 0.15 -24.51 45.05
CA ALA A 54 1.31 -23.66 45.06
C ALA A 54 0.80 -22.23 45.18
N ALA A 55 1.27 -21.48 46.18
CA ALA A 55 0.91 -20.09 46.30
C ALA A 55 1.38 -19.39 45.01
N ALA A 56 0.50 -18.60 44.39
CA ALA A 56 0.83 -17.87 43.17
C ALA A 56 2.10 -17.05 43.39
N VAL A 57 3.00 -17.07 42.41
CA VAL A 57 4.38 -16.57 42.60
C VAL A 57 4.39 -15.05 42.57
N GLU A 58 4.24 -14.42 43.74
CA GLU A 58 4.37 -12.97 43.91
C GLU A 58 5.84 -12.58 44.09
N TYR A 59 6.37 -11.82 43.13
CA TYR A 59 7.75 -11.33 43.14
C TYR A 59 7.92 -9.99 43.90
N VAL A 60 6.84 -9.22 44.09
CA VAL A 60 6.85 -7.94 44.81
C VAL A 60 6.42 -8.12 46.26
N HIS A 61 7.42 -8.24 47.14
CA HIS A 61 7.18 -8.25 48.58
C HIS A 61 6.49 -6.95 49.06
N ASN A 62 5.43 -7.08 49.86
CA ASN A 62 4.72 -5.97 50.51
C ASN A 62 4.26 -4.86 49.54
N GLY A 63 3.73 -5.21 48.37
CA GLY A 63 3.21 -4.22 47.41
C GLY A 63 1.92 -3.50 47.83
N GLN A 64 1.26 -3.95 48.91
CA GLN A 64 0.23 -3.18 49.62
C GLN A 64 0.82 -2.08 50.52
N PHE A 65 2.14 -2.12 50.76
CA PHE A 65 2.90 -1.23 51.65
C PHE A 65 2.48 -1.23 53.13
N THR A 66 1.62 -2.17 53.54
CA THR A 66 1.03 -2.24 54.89
C THR A 66 1.98 -2.76 55.96
N ALA A 67 3.03 -3.50 55.61
CA ALA A 67 4.12 -3.81 56.55
C ALA A 67 5.05 -2.58 56.67
N TRP A 68 4.67 -1.68 57.59
CA TRP A 68 5.27 -0.37 57.86
C TRP A 68 5.72 -0.30 59.33
N ASP A 69 6.92 0.23 59.62
CA ASP A 69 7.45 0.32 61.00
C ASP A 69 7.28 1.71 61.66
N GLY A 70 7.19 2.75 60.84
CA GLY A 70 7.13 4.16 61.24
C GLY A 70 7.82 5.04 60.20
N ASP A 71 9.07 4.69 59.87
CA ASP A 71 9.95 5.43 58.96
C ASP A 71 10.26 4.65 57.67
N THR A 72 10.10 3.32 57.69
CA THR A 72 10.40 2.42 56.55
C THR A 72 9.24 1.48 56.23
N VAL A 73 9.31 0.92 55.03
CA VAL A 73 8.34 -0.01 54.45
C VAL A 73 9.06 -1.29 54.04
N SER A 74 8.64 -2.42 54.62
CA SER A 74 9.37 -3.68 54.47
C SER A 74 9.47 -4.09 52.99
N GLY A 75 10.68 -4.38 52.52
CA GLY A 75 10.95 -4.75 51.13
C GLY A 75 11.10 -3.59 50.14
N TRP A 76 11.01 -2.33 50.57
CA TRP A 76 11.14 -1.14 49.72
C TRP A 76 12.09 -0.08 50.31
N GLN A 77 12.94 0.52 49.48
CA GLN A 77 13.94 1.50 49.91
C GLN A 77 13.78 2.84 49.18
N LEU A 78 13.61 3.94 49.92
CA LEU A 78 13.74 5.30 49.40
C LEU A 78 15.22 5.58 49.09
N ALA A 79 15.51 5.96 47.84
CA ALA A 79 16.81 6.41 47.39
C ALA A 79 16.64 7.70 46.56
N SER A 80 17.12 8.81 47.11
CA SER A 80 16.91 10.15 46.56
C SER A 80 18.17 10.98 46.74
N SER A 81 18.42 11.91 45.82
CA SER A 81 19.51 12.89 45.92
C SER A 81 19.00 14.25 46.43
N GLY A 82 17.75 14.58 46.10
CA GLY A 82 16.98 15.65 46.74
C GLY A 82 16.23 15.14 47.96
N ARG A 83 15.74 16.06 48.79
CA ARG A 83 15.00 15.71 50.01
C ARG A 83 13.60 15.20 49.65
N ALA A 84 13.27 13.99 50.09
CA ALA A 84 11.94 13.40 49.96
C ALA A 84 11.64 12.57 51.21
N SER A 85 10.36 12.30 51.45
CA SER A 85 9.89 11.40 52.52
C SER A 85 8.78 10.49 52.00
N ILE A 86 8.58 9.37 52.67
CA ILE A 86 7.51 8.41 52.35
C ILE A 86 6.64 8.15 53.58
N ARG A 87 5.35 7.85 53.37
CA ARG A 87 4.44 7.34 54.40
C ARG A 87 3.32 6.50 53.81
N LEU A 88 2.68 5.70 54.65
CA LEU A 88 1.36 5.15 54.37
C LEU A 88 0.30 6.27 54.51
N ASP A 89 -0.57 6.44 53.51
CA ASP A 89 -1.65 7.44 53.49
C ASP A 89 -3.01 6.72 53.39
N PRO A 90 -3.81 6.67 54.47
CA PRO A 90 -5.15 6.06 54.47
C PRO A 90 -6.26 7.01 54.01
N ALA A 91 -5.97 8.30 53.79
CA ALA A 91 -6.95 9.29 53.32
C ALA A 91 -7.01 9.37 51.78
N GLU A 92 -5.97 8.89 51.10
CA GLU A 92 -5.85 8.88 49.65
C GLU A 92 -5.48 7.47 49.16
N ALA A 93 -6.47 6.70 48.69
CA ALA A 93 -6.28 5.34 48.17
C ALA A 93 -7.27 5.03 47.03
N PRO A 94 -6.96 4.07 46.13
CA PRO A 94 -7.91 3.55 45.16
C PRO A 94 -9.16 2.94 45.82
N ARG A 95 -10.28 2.96 45.10
CA ARG A 95 -11.57 2.45 45.59
C ARG A 95 -11.48 0.95 45.88
N GLY A 96 -11.52 0.59 47.16
CA GLY A 96 -11.46 -0.80 47.64
C GLY A 96 -10.18 -1.15 48.42
N LEU A 97 -9.18 -0.26 48.42
CA LEU A 97 -7.96 -0.40 49.20
C LEU A 97 -8.03 0.47 50.47
N SER A 98 -7.33 0.05 51.52
CA SER A 98 -7.32 0.74 52.82
C SER A 98 -6.33 1.91 52.94
N SER A 99 -5.35 1.98 52.03
CA SER A 99 -4.22 2.90 52.10
C SER A 99 -3.40 2.90 50.81
N SER A 100 -2.49 3.86 50.67
CA SER A 100 -1.45 3.86 49.63
C SER A 100 -0.08 4.31 50.15
N LEU A 101 1.00 3.99 49.44
CA LEU A 101 2.30 4.61 49.64
C LEU A 101 2.29 6.02 49.03
N ARG A 102 2.45 7.03 49.88
CA ARG A 102 2.68 8.41 49.48
C ARG A 102 4.18 8.73 49.48
N ILE A 103 4.61 9.47 48.47
CA ILE A 103 5.91 10.15 48.42
C ILE A 103 5.65 11.66 48.44
N ASP A 104 6.32 12.39 49.34
CA ASP A 104 6.35 13.86 49.37
C ASP A 104 7.73 14.37 48.95
N ILE A 105 7.76 15.35 48.04
CA ILE A 105 8.99 15.93 47.47
C ILE A 105 9.32 17.23 48.19
N ALA A 106 10.38 17.22 49.01
CA ALA A 106 10.72 18.29 49.97
C ALA A 106 12.03 19.04 49.66
N GLY A 107 12.60 18.85 48.46
CA GLY A 107 13.77 19.57 47.95
C GLY A 107 14.30 18.97 46.65
N ALA A 108 14.85 19.83 45.78
CA ALA A 108 15.38 19.43 44.47
C ALA A 108 16.67 18.58 44.56
N GLY A 109 17.05 17.94 43.45
CA GLY A 109 18.17 17.00 43.36
C GLY A 109 18.49 16.55 41.92
N ALA A 110 19.54 15.75 41.76
CA ALA A 110 20.05 15.31 40.46
C ALA A 110 19.26 14.10 39.90
N GLY A 111 18.70 14.25 38.69
CA GLY A 111 17.98 13.19 37.99
C GLY A 111 16.59 12.90 38.57
N LEU A 112 16.18 11.63 38.57
CA LEU A 112 14.91 11.16 39.16
C LEU A 112 15.16 10.45 40.50
N GLY A 113 14.37 10.78 41.52
CA GLY A 113 14.34 10.06 42.79
C GLY A 113 13.56 8.75 42.66
N GLN A 114 13.73 7.82 43.60
CA GLN A 114 13.07 6.51 43.56
C GLN A 114 12.73 5.94 44.94
N VAL A 115 11.63 5.21 45.01
CA VAL A 115 11.44 4.12 45.98
C VAL A 115 11.62 2.82 45.19
N VAL A 116 12.55 1.95 45.60
CA VAL A 116 12.91 0.74 44.85
C VAL A 116 12.63 -0.53 45.66
N SER A 117 12.07 -1.55 44.99
CA SER A 117 11.79 -2.84 45.62
C SER A 117 13.08 -3.60 45.95
N SER A 118 12.95 -4.60 46.82
CA SER A 118 13.90 -5.71 46.90
C SER A 118 14.11 -6.33 45.52
N LYS A 119 15.31 -6.86 45.26
CA LYS A 119 15.64 -7.50 43.99
C LYS A 119 15.06 -8.92 43.97
N ALA A 120 14.10 -9.16 43.08
CA ALA A 120 13.54 -10.48 42.84
C ALA A 120 14.41 -11.27 41.85
N ALA A 121 14.54 -12.58 42.05
CA ALA A 121 15.11 -13.49 41.06
C ALA A 121 13.99 -13.98 40.11
N VAL A 122 14.33 -14.25 38.85
CA VAL A 122 13.41 -14.73 37.82
C VAL A 122 14.15 -15.59 36.80
N GLU A 123 13.48 -16.54 36.16
CA GLU A 123 14.07 -17.36 35.11
C GLU A 123 14.18 -16.56 33.80
N PRO A 124 15.32 -16.58 33.08
CA PRO A 124 15.46 -15.95 31.77
C PRO A 124 14.38 -16.43 30.78
N GLY A 125 13.94 -15.53 29.90
CA GLY A 125 12.84 -15.77 28.96
C GLY A 125 11.43 -15.65 29.57
N SER A 126 11.30 -15.50 30.89
CA SER A 126 9.99 -15.31 31.54
C SER A 126 9.20 -14.12 31.00
N ILE A 127 7.89 -14.27 30.91
CA ILE A 127 6.94 -13.17 30.75
C ILE A 127 6.24 -12.94 32.09
N LEU A 128 6.36 -11.72 32.61
CA LEU A 128 5.78 -11.30 33.87
C LEU A 128 4.61 -10.34 33.64
N TYR A 129 3.70 -10.28 34.60
CA TYR A 129 2.57 -9.37 34.63
C TYR A 129 2.68 -8.44 35.84
N LEU A 130 2.78 -7.13 35.60
CA LEU A 130 2.71 -6.11 36.65
C LEU A 130 1.29 -5.54 36.74
N LYS A 131 0.75 -5.57 37.96
CA LYS A 131 -0.46 -4.83 38.36
C LYS A 131 -0.14 -3.79 39.43
N GLY A 132 -0.93 -2.72 39.47
CA GLY A 132 -1.18 -1.91 40.66
C GLY A 132 -1.70 -0.53 40.33
N TRP A 133 -1.53 0.45 41.21
CA TRP A 133 -2.14 1.78 41.05
C TRP A 133 -1.13 2.90 41.20
N MET A 134 -1.33 4.00 40.48
CA MET A 134 -0.60 5.25 40.71
C MET A 134 -1.48 6.50 40.56
N LYS A 135 -1.08 7.58 41.24
CA LYS A 135 -1.65 8.94 41.13
C LYS A 135 -0.51 9.97 41.14
N SER A 136 -0.37 10.75 40.06
CA SER A 136 0.68 11.78 39.93
C SER A 136 0.33 12.83 38.88
N ASP A 137 0.47 14.11 39.25
CA ASP A 137 0.44 15.21 38.29
C ASP A 137 1.73 15.28 37.42
N ASN A 138 1.72 16.19 36.44
CA ASN A 138 2.84 16.41 35.52
C ASN A 138 4.07 17.08 36.17
N ALA A 139 3.90 17.73 37.33
CA ALA A 139 4.94 18.45 38.05
C ALA A 139 5.77 17.50 38.94
N ALA A 140 5.11 16.63 39.70
CA ALA A 140 5.73 15.47 40.35
C ALA A 140 6.31 14.48 39.33
N GLY A 141 5.62 14.30 38.20
CA GLY A 141 6.13 13.54 37.05
C GLY A 141 6.36 12.06 37.32
N GLY A 142 5.54 11.45 38.17
CA GLY A 142 5.60 10.06 38.58
C GLY A 142 5.61 9.06 37.41
N MET A 143 6.23 7.91 37.66
CA MET A 143 6.26 6.74 36.76
C MET A 143 6.69 5.48 37.53
N ILE A 144 6.30 4.28 37.07
CA ILE A 144 6.95 3.02 37.48
C ILE A 144 7.96 2.62 36.41
N GLN A 145 9.11 2.10 36.82
CA GLN A 145 10.12 1.48 35.95
C GLN A 145 10.46 0.09 36.46
N VAL A 146 10.60 -0.89 35.56
CA VAL A 146 11.22 -2.19 35.87
C VAL A 146 12.67 -2.15 35.40
N LYS A 147 13.61 -2.47 36.29
CA LYS A 147 15.02 -2.72 35.94
C LYS A 147 15.26 -4.22 35.82
N LEU A 148 15.83 -4.64 34.70
CA LEU A 148 16.22 -6.02 34.41
C LEU A 148 17.74 -6.17 34.49
N TYR A 149 18.20 -7.20 35.19
CA TYR A 149 19.61 -7.44 35.48
C TYR A 149 20.07 -8.82 35.00
N GLN A 150 21.32 -8.90 34.57
CA GLN A 150 22.06 -10.15 34.43
C GLN A 150 23.23 -10.10 35.42
N GLY A 151 23.17 -10.96 36.43
CA GLY A 151 24.01 -10.93 37.63
C GLY A 151 23.92 -9.59 38.36
N ARG A 152 24.98 -8.78 38.24
CA ARG A 152 25.05 -7.42 38.82
C ARG A 152 24.89 -6.30 37.79
N LYS A 153 24.84 -6.60 36.49
CA LYS A 153 24.74 -5.61 35.41
C LYS A 153 23.27 -5.34 35.09
N GLU A 154 22.86 -4.07 35.09
CA GLU A 154 21.57 -3.68 34.49
C GLU A 154 21.67 -3.81 32.97
N ILE A 155 20.79 -4.62 32.35
CA ILE A 155 20.82 -4.88 30.90
C ILE A 155 19.70 -4.16 30.13
N LYS A 156 18.55 -3.93 30.77
CA LYS A 156 17.37 -3.33 30.15
C LYS A 156 16.53 -2.63 31.23
N ARG A 157 15.84 -1.55 30.85
CA ARG A 157 14.89 -0.84 31.71
C ARG A 157 13.59 -0.62 30.95
N ILE A 158 12.47 -0.96 31.56
CA ILE A 158 11.13 -0.87 30.97
C ILE A 158 10.35 0.21 31.72
N ASN A 159 9.71 1.13 30.99
CA ASN A 159 8.86 2.16 31.57
C ASN A 159 7.41 1.69 31.57
N ILE A 160 6.77 1.70 32.74
CA ILE A 160 5.39 1.23 32.93
C ILE A 160 4.63 2.35 33.64
N SER A 161 4.11 3.32 32.88
CA SER A 161 3.42 4.47 33.48
C SER A 161 2.55 5.25 32.50
N GLU A 162 1.35 5.59 32.95
CA GLU A 162 0.53 6.67 32.41
C GLU A 162 0.32 7.71 33.51
N ARG A 163 0.24 9.00 33.17
CA ARG A 163 0.19 10.09 34.16
C ARG A 163 -1.21 10.66 34.28
N SER A 164 -1.72 10.70 35.51
CA SER A 164 -3.05 11.23 35.82
C SER A 164 -3.05 11.87 37.21
N GLY A 165 -3.75 13.01 37.34
CA GLY A 165 -4.07 13.62 38.63
C GLY A 165 -5.11 12.82 39.44
N HIS A 166 -5.67 11.76 38.85
CA HIS A 166 -6.56 10.80 39.48
C HIS A 166 -5.88 9.42 39.55
N TRP A 167 -6.43 8.51 40.36
CA TRP A 167 -5.95 7.13 40.41
C TRP A 167 -6.12 6.43 39.05
N LEU A 168 -5.06 5.77 38.62
CA LEU A 168 -4.98 5.01 37.36
C LEU A 168 -4.46 3.60 37.66
N GLU A 169 -5.16 2.59 37.15
CA GLU A 169 -4.78 1.18 37.27
C GLU A 169 -3.76 0.82 36.18
N LEU A 170 -2.63 0.29 36.61
CA LEU A 170 -1.57 -0.27 35.79
C LEU A 170 -1.81 -1.77 35.67
N ASP A 171 -1.90 -2.24 34.42
CA ASP A 171 -2.10 -3.63 34.02
C ASP A 171 -1.21 -3.84 32.79
N ARG A 172 0.02 -4.35 32.97
CA ARG A 172 0.98 -4.47 31.86
C ARG A 172 1.84 -5.71 31.99
N GLU A 173 1.89 -6.51 30.94
CA GLU A 173 2.80 -7.64 30.81
C GLU A 173 4.16 -7.15 30.25
N PHE A 174 5.25 -7.84 30.59
CA PHE A 174 6.59 -7.53 30.09
C PHE A 174 7.48 -8.77 30.01
N GLU A 175 8.38 -8.75 29.04
CA GLU A 175 9.35 -9.83 28.80
C GLU A 175 10.68 -9.54 29.52
N VAL A 176 11.17 -10.55 30.24
CA VAL A 176 12.44 -10.51 31.00
C VAL A 176 13.66 -10.66 30.08
N GLY A 177 13.56 -11.49 29.05
CA GLY A 177 14.69 -11.85 28.19
C GLY A 177 15.84 -12.48 28.98
N GLU A 178 17.08 -12.17 28.63
CA GLU A 178 18.32 -12.71 29.23
C GLU A 178 18.61 -12.30 30.70
N ALA A 179 17.62 -11.73 31.42
CA ALA A 179 17.77 -11.31 32.80
C ALA A 179 17.44 -12.42 33.80
N ASP A 180 18.24 -12.51 34.86
CA ASP A 180 18.07 -13.46 35.97
C ASP A 180 17.37 -12.85 37.20
N SER A 181 17.14 -11.53 37.17
CA SER A 181 16.60 -10.80 38.31
C SER A 181 16.15 -9.39 37.96
N PHE A 182 15.21 -8.84 38.74
CA PHE A 182 14.61 -7.53 38.47
C PHE A 182 14.31 -6.72 39.74
N GLN A 183 13.99 -5.43 39.56
CA GLN A 183 13.43 -4.54 40.58
C GLN A 183 12.32 -3.66 39.99
N VAL A 184 11.32 -3.35 40.80
CA VAL A 184 10.29 -2.34 40.53
C VAL A 184 10.70 -1.02 41.19
N LEU A 185 10.64 0.07 40.44
CA LEU A 185 11.08 1.40 40.87
C LEU A 185 9.94 2.41 40.72
N LEU A 186 9.55 3.06 41.81
CA LEU A 186 8.54 4.11 41.88
C LEU A 186 9.26 5.46 41.82
N ARG A 187 9.18 6.13 40.68
CA ARG A 187 10.12 7.17 40.25
C ARG A 187 9.44 8.52 40.12
N TYR A 188 10.13 9.59 40.48
CA TYR A 188 9.61 10.96 40.48
C TYR A 188 10.67 11.99 40.08
N LYS A 189 10.25 13.16 39.62
CA LYS A 189 11.16 14.30 39.33
C LYS A 189 11.73 14.86 40.63
N GLN A 190 12.96 15.38 40.57
CA GLN A 190 13.58 16.17 41.65
C GLN A 190 13.90 17.60 41.18
N SER A 191 13.15 18.15 40.21
CA SER A 191 13.30 19.54 39.76
C SER A 191 12.61 20.51 40.72
N GLU A 192 12.99 21.79 40.73
CA GLU A 192 12.32 22.83 41.55
C GLU A 192 10.79 22.83 41.38
N SER A 193 10.32 22.63 40.14
CA SER A 193 8.89 22.50 39.80
C SER A 193 8.15 21.33 40.46
N SER A 194 8.87 20.37 41.04
CA SER A 194 8.32 19.21 41.76
C SER A 194 8.34 19.37 43.28
N VAL A 195 9.02 20.38 43.83
CA VAL A 195 9.09 20.62 45.28
C VAL A 195 7.72 21.04 45.81
N GLY A 196 7.32 20.49 46.96
CA GLY A 196 6.00 20.67 47.55
C GLY A 196 4.90 19.81 46.91
N ARG A 197 5.24 18.93 45.96
CA ARG A 197 4.27 17.97 45.37
C ARG A 197 4.29 16.63 46.09
N SER A 198 3.18 15.91 45.95
CA SER A 198 2.98 14.54 46.40
C SER A 198 2.60 13.64 45.23
N LEU A 199 2.95 12.37 45.31
CA LEU A 199 2.47 11.31 44.42
C LEU A 199 2.23 10.02 45.23
N TRP A 200 1.35 9.15 44.72
CA TRP A 200 0.92 7.95 45.44
C TRP A 200 0.96 6.69 44.56
N PHE A 201 1.19 5.54 45.21
CA PHE A 201 1.19 4.20 44.62
C PHE A 201 0.49 3.20 45.55
N ALA A 202 -0.22 2.21 45.03
CA ALA A 202 -0.90 1.18 45.85
C ALA A 202 -0.96 -0.18 45.15
N ASP A 203 -1.12 -1.27 45.93
CA ASP A 203 -1.50 -2.61 45.44
C ASP A 203 -0.63 -3.10 44.27
N LEU A 204 0.70 -2.99 44.43
CA LEU A 204 1.65 -3.48 43.44
C LEU A 204 1.81 -5.00 43.53
N SER A 205 1.67 -5.66 42.40
CA SER A 205 1.86 -7.11 42.24
C SER A 205 2.69 -7.35 40.98
N VAL A 206 3.66 -8.26 41.05
CA VAL A 206 4.28 -8.85 39.86
C VAL A 206 4.27 -10.35 39.98
N ILE A 207 3.57 -11.01 39.06
CA ILE A 207 3.44 -12.47 38.99
C ILE A 207 3.90 -12.97 37.62
N PRO A 208 4.16 -14.28 37.41
CA PRO A 208 4.29 -14.83 36.07
C PRO A 208 2.99 -14.55 35.29
N ALA A 209 3.08 -14.13 34.03
CA ALA A 209 1.89 -13.80 33.24
C ALA A 209 0.96 -15.01 33.04
N SER A 210 1.50 -16.22 33.16
CA SER A 210 0.77 -17.50 33.14
C SER A 210 -0.03 -17.81 34.42
N GLU A 211 0.05 -16.95 35.44
CA GLU A 211 -0.77 -17.00 36.65
C GLU A 211 -1.78 -15.83 36.73
N ARG A 212 -1.78 -14.95 35.72
CA ARG A 212 -2.76 -13.88 35.57
C ARG A 212 -4.14 -14.48 35.32
N VAL A 213 -5.10 -14.17 36.19
CA VAL A 213 -6.52 -14.46 35.95
C VAL A 213 -7.02 -13.56 34.82
N ARG A 214 -7.07 -14.11 33.60
CA ARG A 214 -7.67 -13.52 32.40
C ARG A 214 -8.49 -14.57 31.65
N THR A 215 -9.42 -14.16 30.80
CA THR A 215 -10.14 -15.09 29.93
C THR A 215 -9.19 -15.51 28.82
N ALA A 216 -8.77 -16.78 28.77
CA ALA A 216 -7.85 -17.26 27.74
C ALA A 216 -8.41 -16.96 26.33
N PRO A 217 -7.61 -16.35 25.43
CA PRO A 217 -8.09 -15.98 24.09
C PRO A 217 -8.39 -17.23 23.26
N SER A 218 -9.50 -17.22 22.53
CA SER A 218 -9.90 -18.34 21.67
C SER A 218 -10.66 -17.88 20.43
N ILE A 219 -10.54 -18.66 19.34
CA ILE A 219 -11.23 -18.40 18.08
C ILE A 219 -12.69 -18.82 18.23
N ALA A 220 -13.59 -17.85 18.33
CA ALA A 220 -15.03 -18.08 18.48
C ALA A 220 -15.70 -18.41 17.13
N ASN A 221 -15.16 -17.88 16.03
CA ASN A 221 -15.59 -18.15 14.66
C ASN A 221 -14.40 -18.00 13.70
N LEU A 222 -14.39 -18.78 12.61
CA LEU A 222 -13.40 -18.71 11.54
C LEU A 222 -14.11 -18.67 10.19
N ALA A 223 -14.22 -17.47 9.63
CA ALA A 223 -14.76 -17.25 8.29
C ALA A 223 -13.64 -17.14 7.24
N ALA A 224 -13.94 -17.59 6.03
CA ALA A 224 -13.07 -17.49 4.87
C ALA A 224 -13.91 -16.99 3.67
N VAL A 225 -13.44 -15.96 2.98
CA VAL A 225 -14.12 -15.29 1.86
C VAL A 225 -13.24 -15.41 0.63
N SER A 226 -13.69 -16.17 -0.37
CA SER A 226 -12.93 -16.44 -1.60
C SER A 226 -13.24 -15.46 -2.73
N THR A 227 -12.23 -15.24 -3.56
CA THR A 227 -12.31 -14.78 -4.96
C THR A 227 -11.80 -15.92 -5.86
N PHE A 228 -11.30 -15.65 -7.07
CA PHE A 228 -10.71 -16.67 -7.97
C PHE A 228 -9.35 -17.18 -7.48
N SER A 229 -8.46 -16.25 -7.12
CA SER A 229 -7.02 -16.50 -6.87
C SER A 229 -6.61 -16.17 -5.43
N SER A 230 -7.57 -15.75 -4.59
CA SER A 230 -7.34 -15.35 -3.20
C SER A 230 -8.42 -15.83 -2.23
N ILE A 231 -8.07 -15.93 -0.94
CA ILE A 231 -9.03 -16.13 0.17
C ILE A 231 -8.69 -15.18 1.31
N GLY A 232 -9.63 -14.31 1.68
CA GLY A 232 -9.56 -13.51 2.91
C GLY A 232 -10.00 -14.31 4.13
N LEU A 233 -9.27 -14.17 5.24
CA LEU A 233 -9.50 -14.92 6.48
C LEU A 233 -9.90 -13.97 7.61
N TYR A 234 -10.86 -14.42 8.43
CA TYR A 234 -11.35 -13.72 9.61
C TYR A 234 -11.52 -14.69 10.78
N ALA A 235 -10.73 -14.51 11.83
CA ALA A 235 -10.88 -15.22 13.10
C ALA A 235 -11.40 -14.25 14.16
N ASP A 236 -12.65 -14.43 14.59
CA ASP A 236 -13.26 -13.65 15.67
C ASP A 236 -12.74 -14.16 17.01
N ILE A 237 -12.16 -13.28 17.83
CA ILE A 237 -11.47 -13.66 19.07
C ILE A 237 -12.32 -13.31 20.29
N SER A 238 -12.67 -14.35 21.06
CA SER A 238 -13.19 -14.20 22.42
C SER A 238 -12.06 -14.26 23.44
N GLY A 239 -12.30 -13.72 24.64
CA GLY A 239 -11.29 -13.60 25.68
C GLY A 239 -10.34 -12.41 25.51
N ASP A 240 -9.19 -12.51 26.19
CA ASP A 240 -8.25 -11.42 26.44
C ASP A 240 -6.91 -11.68 25.73
N MET A 241 -6.70 -11.00 24.60
CA MET A 241 -5.44 -11.02 23.85
C MET A 241 -4.34 -10.32 24.65
N SER A 242 -3.17 -10.96 24.77
CA SER A 242 -1.96 -10.33 25.26
C SER A 242 -1.20 -9.62 24.13
N GLN A 243 -0.18 -8.83 24.47
CA GLN A 243 0.78 -8.32 23.47
C GLN A 243 1.68 -9.43 22.88
N PHE A 244 1.64 -10.63 23.46
CA PHE A 244 2.42 -11.81 23.06
C PHE A 244 1.61 -12.81 22.24
N THR A 245 0.27 -12.77 22.27
CA THR A 245 -0.57 -13.63 21.43
C THR A 245 -0.30 -13.36 19.95
N ARG A 246 -0.12 -14.42 19.16
CA ARG A 246 0.06 -14.38 17.69
C ARG A 246 -0.99 -15.26 17.02
N GLY A 247 -1.43 -14.85 15.84
CA GLY A 247 -2.38 -15.58 15.02
C GLY A 247 -1.70 -16.20 13.80
N HIS A 248 -1.92 -17.50 13.60
CA HIS A 248 -1.27 -18.29 12.57
C HIS A 248 -2.34 -19.04 11.78
N SER A 249 -2.15 -19.18 10.47
CA SER A 249 -2.99 -20.09 9.69
C SER A 249 -2.17 -20.89 8.67
N ALA A 250 -2.77 -21.98 8.20
CA ALA A 250 -2.23 -22.84 7.17
C ALA A 250 -3.39 -23.38 6.31
N TYR A 251 -3.10 -23.71 5.06
CA TYR A 251 -4.07 -24.14 4.06
C TYR A 251 -3.53 -25.30 3.22
N ARG A 252 -4.43 -26.01 2.53
CA ARG A 252 -4.09 -27.07 1.55
C ARG A 252 -5.27 -27.32 0.63
N LYS A 253 -5.06 -27.88 -0.56
CA LYS A 253 -6.19 -28.36 -1.37
C LYS A 253 -6.86 -29.54 -0.68
N LYS A 254 -8.17 -29.66 -0.79
CA LYS A 254 -8.94 -30.77 -0.21
C LYS A 254 -8.49 -32.10 -0.83
N GLY A 255 -7.99 -33.00 0.02
CA GLY A 255 -7.40 -34.28 -0.39
C GLY A 255 -5.87 -34.31 -0.31
N GLU A 256 -5.19 -33.16 -0.31
CA GLU A 256 -3.76 -33.10 -0.01
C GLU A 256 -3.50 -33.39 1.48
N SER A 257 -2.32 -33.93 1.79
CA SER A 257 -1.86 -34.17 3.17
C SER A 257 -1.11 -32.96 3.74
N VAL A 258 -0.23 -32.35 2.94
CA VAL A 258 0.69 -31.26 3.33
C VAL A 258 -0.08 -29.96 3.56
N TRP A 259 0.19 -29.31 4.70
CA TRP A 259 -0.31 -27.97 5.00
C TRP A 259 0.75 -26.92 4.63
N ARG A 260 0.38 -25.93 3.83
CA ARG A 260 1.19 -24.75 3.50
C ARG A 260 0.86 -23.63 4.50
N PRO A 261 1.85 -22.96 5.13
CA PRO A 261 1.58 -21.84 6.04
C PRO A 261 1.13 -20.57 5.28
N SER A 262 0.37 -19.70 5.95
CA SER A 262 -0.05 -18.40 5.42
C SER A 262 0.89 -17.26 5.80
N LEU A 263 0.65 -16.07 5.23
CA LEU A 263 1.14 -14.82 5.82
C LEU A 263 0.59 -14.62 7.26
N PRO A 264 1.35 -14.02 8.20
CA PRO A 264 0.96 -13.90 9.62
C PRO A 264 -0.34 -13.11 9.83
N MET A 265 -1.21 -13.56 10.75
CA MET A 265 -2.50 -12.90 10.97
C MET A 265 -2.37 -11.62 11.81
N GLN A 266 -3.07 -10.59 11.38
CA GLN A 266 -3.00 -9.22 11.90
C GLN A 266 -4.18 -8.93 12.83
N TRP A 267 -3.86 -8.41 14.02
CA TRP A 267 -4.85 -8.15 15.07
C TRP A 267 -5.49 -6.77 14.91
N GLN A 268 -6.79 -6.75 14.59
CA GLN A 268 -7.59 -5.54 14.57
C GLN A 268 -8.41 -5.43 15.86
N ALA A 269 -7.83 -4.73 16.84
CA ALA A 269 -8.37 -4.57 18.19
C ALA A 269 -9.80 -3.98 18.24
N LYS A 270 -10.18 -3.10 17.29
CA LYS A 270 -11.52 -2.49 17.26
C LYS A 270 -12.65 -3.49 16.99
N THR A 271 -12.37 -4.52 16.19
CA THR A 271 -13.34 -5.56 15.80
C THR A 271 -13.09 -6.89 16.51
N LYS A 272 -12.09 -6.96 17.40
CA LYS A 272 -11.59 -8.19 18.02
C LYS A 272 -11.33 -9.34 17.03
N GLN A 273 -10.72 -9.04 15.88
CA GLN A 273 -10.44 -10.03 14.84
C GLN A 273 -8.95 -10.18 14.53
N LEU A 274 -8.52 -11.41 14.28
CA LEU A 274 -7.28 -11.72 13.55
C LEU A 274 -7.62 -11.92 12.06
N ARG A 275 -6.82 -11.35 11.16
CA ARG A 275 -7.07 -11.35 9.71
C ARG A 275 -5.83 -11.63 8.88
N SER A 276 -5.97 -12.32 7.77
CA SER A 276 -4.91 -12.50 6.76
C SER A 276 -5.52 -12.83 5.41
N SER A 277 -4.73 -12.88 4.34
CA SER A 277 -5.14 -13.48 3.08
C SER A 277 -4.21 -14.62 2.67
N LEU A 278 -4.81 -15.60 2.01
CA LEU A 278 -4.14 -16.59 1.17
C LEU A 278 -4.11 -16.01 -0.25
N LEU A 279 -2.97 -16.11 -0.92
CA LEU A 279 -2.69 -15.49 -2.23
C LEU A 279 -2.23 -16.56 -3.23
N ASN A 280 -2.28 -16.23 -4.53
CA ASN A 280 -1.79 -17.08 -5.63
C ASN A 280 -2.37 -18.50 -5.62
N LEU A 281 -3.68 -18.59 -5.40
CA LEU A 281 -4.44 -19.84 -5.38
C LEU A 281 -4.94 -20.22 -6.79
N GLU A 282 -5.14 -21.51 -7.00
CA GLU A 282 -5.85 -22.02 -8.17
C GLU A 282 -7.37 -21.79 -8.07
N ALA A 283 -7.98 -21.32 -9.15
CA ALA A 283 -9.43 -21.18 -9.33
C ALA A 283 -10.17 -22.53 -9.24
N ASP A 284 -11.48 -22.48 -8.99
CA ASP A 284 -12.39 -23.61 -8.70
C ASP A 284 -11.93 -24.60 -7.59
N THR A 285 -10.80 -24.33 -6.93
CA THR A 285 -10.18 -25.28 -6.00
C THR A 285 -10.77 -25.17 -4.61
N GLU A 286 -11.13 -26.31 -4.01
CA GLU A 286 -11.63 -26.37 -2.64
C GLU A 286 -10.45 -26.49 -1.65
N TYR A 287 -10.30 -25.51 -0.78
CA TYR A 287 -9.21 -25.40 0.19
C TYR A 287 -9.69 -25.70 1.61
N GLN A 288 -8.94 -26.54 2.32
CA GLN A 288 -9.07 -26.71 3.77
C GLN A 288 -8.15 -25.71 4.47
N ILE A 289 -8.64 -25.06 5.52
CA ILE A 289 -7.92 -24.01 6.26
C ILE A 289 -7.91 -24.38 7.75
N LYS A 290 -6.77 -24.16 8.40
CA LYS A 290 -6.55 -24.31 9.85
C LYS A 290 -6.02 -22.98 10.39
N THR A 291 -6.61 -22.48 11.46
CA THR A 291 -6.14 -21.27 12.17
C THR A 291 -5.94 -21.57 13.64
N TRP A 292 -4.86 -21.06 14.24
CA TRP A 292 -4.58 -21.22 15.67
C TRP A 292 -3.93 -19.96 16.27
N LEU A 293 -3.96 -19.90 17.60
CA LEU A 293 -3.32 -18.87 18.40
C LEU A 293 -2.13 -19.47 19.12
N GLU A 294 -1.03 -18.74 19.17
CA GLU A 294 0.12 -19.04 20.02
C GLU A 294 0.27 -17.91 21.04
N ASP A 295 0.41 -18.23 22.32
CA ASP A 295 0.68 -17.25 23.37
C ASP A 295 1.63 -17.84 24.41
N PRO A 296 2.90 -17.40 24.46
CA PRO A 296 3.89 -17.91 25.42
C PRO A 296 3.57 -17.56 26.89
N SER A 297 2.57 -16.72 27.15
CA SER A 297 2.09 -16.43 28.50
C SER A 297 0.95 -17.35 29.00
N LEU A 298 0.52 -18.37 28.23
CA LEU A 298 -0.50 -19.33 28.67
C LEU A 298 0.11 -20.68 29.09
N LYS A 299 -0.53 -21.36 30.06
CA LYS A 299 -0.15 -22.72 30.50
C LYS A 299 -0.69 -23.84 29.59
N GLU A 300 -1.73 -23.56 28.80
CA GLU A 300 -2.40 -24.51 27.91
C GLU A 300 -2.45 -23.99 26.47
N ALA A 301 -2.35 -24.90 25.50
CA ALA A 301 -2.41 -24.57 24.08
C ALA A 301 -3.85 -24.32 23.62
N ILE A 302 -4.05 -23.27 22.82
CA ILE A 302 -5.37 -22.88 22.32
C ILE A 302 -5.78 -23.82 21.18
N ALA A 303 -7.01 -24.32 21.22
CA ALA A 303 -7.53 -25.24 20.21
C ALA A 303 -7.59 -24.58 18.82
N PRO A 304 -7.10 -25.26 17.76
CA PRO A 304 -7.17 -24.75 16.39
C PRO A 304 -8.61 -24.78 15.85
N ALA A 305 -9.02 -23.70 15.18
CA ALA A 305 -10.22 -23.66 14.37
C ALA A 305 -9.93 -24.16 12.95
N TYR A 306 -10.95 -24.70 12.29
CA TYR A 306 -10.87 -25.18 10.91
C TYR A 306 -12.05 -24.66 10.09
N THR A 307 -11.83 -24.41 8.81
CA THR A 307 -12.89 -24.10 7.85
C THR A 307 -12.54 -24.66 6.47
N THR A 308 -13.46 -24.58 5.50
CA THR A 308 -13.26 -25.03 4.13
C THR A 308 -14.05 -24.13 3.19
N VAL A 309 -13.43 -23.70 2.08
CA VAL A 309 -14.02 -22.79 1.10
C VAL A 309 -13.53 -23.17 -0.30
N ARG A 310 -14.34 -22.88 -1.33
CA ARG A 310 -13.96 -23.04 -2.75
C ARG A 310 -13.59 -21.69 -3.35
N ALA A 311 -12.45 -21.63 -4.01
CA ALA A 311 -12.06 -20.52 -4.88
C ALA A 311 -13.04 -20.43 -6.07
N TRP A 312 -13.33 -19.24 -6.57
CA TRP A 312 -14.34 -19.06 -7.62
C TRP A 312 -13.93 -19.74 -8.92
N THR A 313 -14.93 -20.18 -9.68
CA THR A 313 -14.79 -20.65 -11.07
C THR A 313 -15.19 -19.55 -12.05
N ASP A 314 -14.62 -19.59 -13.24
CA ASP A 314 -15.07 -18.81 -14.40
C ASP A 314 -16.18 -19.55 -15.19
N GLU A 315 -16.40 -20.83 -14.94
CA GLU A 315 -17.47 -21.62 -15.56
C GLU A 315 -18.81 -21.39 -14.83
N LEU A 316 -19.58 -20.41 -15.29
CA LEU A 316 -20.90 -20.09 -14.74
C LEU A 316 -22.03 -20.80 -15.54
N PRO A 317 -22.99 -21.45 -14.88
CA PRO A 317 -24.11 -22.11 -15.56
C PRO A 317 -25.07 -21.05 -16.13
N ILE A 318 -25.29 -21.04 -17.45
CA ILE A 318 -26.16 -20.07 -18.12
C ILE A 318 -27.55 -20.69 -18.36
N ALA A 319 -28.59 -20.17 -17.71
CA ALA A 319 -29.97 -20.58 -17.96
C ALA A 319 -30.61 -19.82 -19.13
N LYS A 320 -30.17 -18.57 -19.39
CA LYS A 320 -30.76 -17.69 -20.41
C LYS A 320 -29.67 -16.84 -21.06
N THR A 321 -29.58 -16.88 -22.40
CA THR A 321 -28.80 -15.90 -23.17
C THR A 321 -29.77 -14.96 -23.90
N ILE A 322 -29.58 -13.67 -23.74
CA ILE A 322 -30.32 -12.59 -24.39
C ILE A 322 -29.36 -11.92 -25.37
N TYR A 323 -29.59 -12.16 -26.65
CA TYR A 323 -28.89 -11.47 -27.73
C TYR A 323 -29.55 -10.11 -27.93
N LEU A 324 -28.77 -9.03 -27.81
CA LEU A 324 -29.23 -7.70 -28.21
C LEU A 324 -29.29 -7.60 -29.74
N PRO A 325 -30.13 -6.73 -30.33
CA PRO A 325 -30.17 -6.55 -31.78
C PRO A 325 -28.81 -6.14 -32.36
N ALA A 326 -28.54 -6.58 -33.59
CA ALA A 326 -27.37 -6.14 -34.36
C ALA A 326 -27.46 -4.63 -34.69
N GLY A 327 -26.33 -3.93 -34.66
CA GLY A 327 -26.26 -2.50 -34.98
C GLY A 327 -26.42 -1.60 -33.75
N GLU A 328 -26.88 -0.36 -33.96
CA GLU A 328 -26.95 0.67 -32.92
C GLU A 328 -28.36 0.83 -32.32
N SER A 329 -28.45 0.83 -30.99
CA SER A 329 -29.61 1.23 -30.20
C SER A 329 -29.32 2.54 -29.46
N THR A 330 -30.25 3.50 -29.52
CA THR A 330 -30.17 4.76 -28.77
C THR A 330 -30.81 4.69 -27.39
N GLU A 331 -31.51 3.60 -27.07
CA GLU A 331 -32.25 3.42 -25.83
C GLU A 331 -31.38 2.77 -24.73
N PRO A 332 -31.52 3.20 -23.46
CA PRO A 332 -30.77 2.64 -22.34
C PRO A 332 -31.27 1.23 -21.97
N LEU A 333 -30.33 0.34 -21.65
CA LEU A 333 -30.62 -1.03 -21.22
C LEU A 333 -30.88 -1.07 -19.70
N VAL A 334 -32.15 -1.17 -19.31
CA VAL A 334 -32.55 -1.38 -17.91
C VAL A 334 -32.80 -2.86 -17.66
N ILE A 335 -32.01 -3.47 -16.77
CA ILE A 335 -32.12 -4.89 -16.41
C ILE A 335 -32.88 -5.03 -15.10
N THR A 336 -33.98 -5.79 -15.14
CA THR A 336 -34.89 -6.05 -14.02
C THR A 336 -35.12 -7.54 -13.76
N GLU A 337 -34.46 -8.42 -14.52
CA GLU A 337 -34.57 -9.87 -14.42
C GLU A 337 -33.29 -10.45 -13.80
N SER A 338 -33.45 -11.33 -12.81
CA SER A 338 -32.36 -12.01 -12.11
C SER A 338 -32.25 -13.48 -12.53
N GLY A 339 -31.02 -13.99 -12.56
CA GLY A 339 -30.74 -15.44 -12.62
C GLY A 339 -30.69 -16.08 -11.22
N SER A 340 -30.13 -17.27 -11.15
CA SER A 340 -29.78 -17.98 -9.91
C SER A 340 -28.35 -18.54 -9.96
N ALA A 341 -27.86 -19.07 -8.83
CA ALA A 341 -26.55 -19.71 -8.74
C ALA A 341 -26.38 -20.83 -9.78
N ASP A 342 -27.44 -21.60 -10.01
CA ASP A 342 -27.52 -22.70 -10.98
C ASP A 342 -27.92 -22.24 -12.40
N GLY A 343 -28.11 -20.94 -12.64
CA GLY A 343 -28.75 -20.44 -13.85
C GLY A 343 -28.68 -18.92 -14.03
N TRP A 344 -27.54 -18.42 -14.49
CA TRP A 344 -27.28 -17.02 -14.80
C TRP A 344 -28.00 -16.54 -16.07
N ILE A 345 -28.24 -15.23 -16.15
CA ILE A 345 -28.73 -14.54 -17.36
C ILE A 345 -27.60 -13.76 -18.01
N ARG A 346 -27.31 -14.05 -19.29
CA ARG A 346 -26.23 -13.44 -20.08
C ARG A 346 -26.79 -12.54 -21.19
N TYR A 347 -26.55 -11.23 -21.09
CA TYR A 347 -26.82 -10.24 -22.13
C TYR A 347 -25.56 -10.07 -23.00
N THR A 348 -25.67 -10.24 -24.31
CA THR A 348 -24.51 -10.23 -25.23
C THR A 348 -24.87 -9.75 -26.64
N SER A 349 -23.86 -9.40 -27.44
CA SER A 349 -24.05 -8.98 -28.84
C SER A 349 -24.62 -10.11 -29.69
N ASP A 350 -25.32 -9.75 -30.78
CA ASP A 350 -25.80 -10.70 -31.79
C ASP A 350 -24.68 -11.65 -32.30
N PRO A 351 -24.97 -12.95 -32.59
CA PRO A 351 -23.95 -13.92 -32.98
C PRO A 351 -23.24 -13.64 -34.32
N THR A 352 -23.72 -12.67 -35.10
CA THR A 352 -23.24 -12.33 -36.45
C THR A 352 -22.66 -10.92 -36.56
N HIS A 353 -23.13 -9.98 -35.73
CA HIS A 353 -22.71 -8.57 -35.74
C HIS A 353 -22.65 -8.02 -34.32
N LEU A 354 -21.80 -7.02 -34.07
CA LEU A 354 -21.75 -6.34 -32.77
C LEU A 354 -23.06 -5.57 -32.49
N SER A 355 -23.44 -5.54 -31.22
CA SER A 355 -24.53 -4.73 -30.70
C SER A 355 -23.97 -3.51 -29.95
N THR A 356 -24.38 -2.32 -30.38
CA THR A 356 -23.92 -1.04 -29.83
C THR A 356 -25.05 -0.34 -29.08
N LEU A 357 -24.88 -0.11 -27.78
CA LEU A 357 -25.76 0.72 -26.95
C LEU A 357 -25.23 2.16 -26.95
N ASN A 358 -25.60 2.96 -27.95
CA ASN A 358 -25.17 4.36 -28.10
C ASN A 358 -26.24 5.34 -27.61
N VAL A 359 -26.40 5.42 -26.28
CA VAL A 359 -27.34 6.39 -25.69
C VAL A 359 -26.86 7.82 -25.81
N ASP A 360 -25.56 8.05 -26.06
CA ASP A 360 -24.89 9.36 -25.99
C ASP A 360 -25.29 10.12 -24.70
N LYS A 361 -26.09 11.18 -24.78
CA LYS A 361 -26.59 11.99 -23.66
C LYS A 361 -28.08 11.78 -23.37
N ARG A 362 -28.74 10.78 -23.98
CA ARG A 362 -30.20 10.57 -23.85
C ARG A 362 -30.63 10.01 -22.48
N ALA A 363 -29.69 9.45 -21.71
CA ALA A 363 -29.96 8.85 -20.41
C ALA A 363 -28.83 9.12 -19.41
N THR A 364 -29.16 9.18 -18.12
CA THR A 364 -28.16 9.33 -17.03
C THR A 364 -27.15 8.18 -17.03
N HIS A 365 -27.60 6.98 -17.39
CA HIS A 365 -26.84 5.75 -17.49
C HIS A 365 -27.18 5.02 -18.80
N ALA A 366 -26.20 4.39 -19.45
CA ALA A 366 -26.42 3.59 -20.65
C ALA A 366 -26.95 2.19 -20.32
N VAL A 367 -26.48 1.60 -19.21
CA VAL A 367 -26.99 0.35 -18.64
C VAL A 367 -27.26 0.52 -17.15
N VAL A 368 -28.39 -0.01 -16.67
CA VAL A 368 -28.79 0.03 -15.26
C VAL A 368 -29.09 -1.39 -14.77
N LEU A 369 -28.38 -1.82 -13.73
CA LEU A 369 -28.65 -3.02 -12.94
C LEU A 369 -29.00 -2.56 -11.52
N LYS A 370 -30.27 -2.70 -11.12
CA LYS A 370 -30.71 -2.34 -9.76
C LYS A 370 -31.64 -3.40 -9.16
N GLY A 371 -31.30 -3.89 -7.97
CA GLY A 371 -32.06 -4.93 -7.28
C GLY A 371 -32.00 -6.31 -7.94
N VAL A 372 -31.00 -6.56 -8.81
CA VAL A 372 -30.89 -7.80 -9.60
C VAL A 372 -29.69 -8.64 -9.17
N HIS A 373 -29.70 -9.92 -9.56
CA HIS A 373 -28.60 -10.82 -9.25
C HIS A 373 -28.37 -11.92 -10.30
N HIS A 374 -27.14 -12.45 -10.34
CA HIS A 374 -26.72 -13.53 -11.25
C HIS A 374 -26.89 -13.13 -12.73
N VAL A 375 -26.35 -11.96 -13.07
CA VAL A 375 -26.42 -11.34 -14.41
C VAL A 375 -25.02 -11.14 -14.98
N ILE A 376 -24.87 -11.40 -16.28
CA ILE A 376 -23.66 -11.16 -17.08
C ILE A 376 -23.99 -10.15 -18.19
N LEU A 377 -23.23 -9.07 -18.31
CA LEU A 377 -23.04 -8.33 -19.57
C LEU A 377 -21.77 -8.87 -20.23
N ASP A 378 -21.82 -9.18 -21.53
CA ASP A 378 -20.70 -9.83 -22.22
C ASP A 378 -20.51 -9.37 -23.66
N ASN A 379 -19.32 -8.87 -24.00
CA ASN A 379 -18.92 -8.42 -25.34
C ASN A 379 -19.95 -7.46 -25.99
N LEU A 380 -20.34 -6.43 -25.24
CA LEU A 380 -21.18 -5.31 -25.71
C LEU A 380 -20.31 -4.08 -25.99
N THR A 381 -20.69 -3.27 -26.99
CA THR A 381 -20.18 -1.90 -27.10
C THR A 381 -21.19 -0.94 -26.47
N ILE A 382 -20.74 -0.13 -25.51
CA ILE A 382 -21.56 0.73 -24.66
C ILE A 382 -21.01 2.16 -24.75
N VAL A 383 -21.78 3.06 -25.37
CA VAL A 383 -21.35 4.44 -25.66
C VAL A 383 -22.31 5.42 -24.99
N GLY A 384 -21.77 6.26 -24.10
CA GLY A 384 -22.53 7.34 -23.48
C GLY A 384 -23.02 7.05 -22.06
N GLY A 385 -24.06 7.78 -21.67
CA GLY A 385 -24.47 8.04 -20.29
C GLY A 385 -24.04 9.45 -19.88
N ILE A 386 -24.95 10.26 -19.35
CA ILE A 386 -24.65 11.63 -18.87
C ILE A 386 -23.73 11.57 -17.63
N LYS A 387 -23.87 10.54 -16.79
CA LYS A 387 -23.12 10.41 -15.53
C LYS A 387 -22.20 9.19 -15.50
N ASP A 388 -22.73 8.00 -15.78
CA ASP A 388 -21.97 6.74 -15.77
C ASP A 388 -22.40 5.88 -16.97
N SER A 389 -21.54 5.07 -17.62
CA SER A 389 -22.06 4.14 -18.65
C SER A 389 -22.84 2.99 -18.02
N VAL A 390 -22.27 2.29 -17.05
CA VAL A 390 -22.94 1.19 -16.34
C VAL A 390 -23.13 1.54 -14.86
N LEU A 391 -24.38 1.50 -14.38
CA LEU A 391 -24.72 1.57 -12.95
C LEU A 391 -25.07 0.19 -12.41
N ILE A 392 -24.45 -0.21 -11.30
CA ILE A 392 -24.78 -1.39 -10.51
C ILE A 392 -25.10 -0.95 -9.08
N GLU A 393 -26.32 -1.17 -8.60
CA GLU A 393 -26.78 -0.71 -7.28
C GLU A 393 -27.71 -1.74 -6.64
N ASP A 394 -27.64 -1.94 -5.31
CA ASP A 394 -28.45 -2.95 -4.59
C ASP A 394 -28.46 -4.35 -5.25
N SER A 395 -27.36 -4.74 -5.91
CA SER A 395 -27.30 -5.88 -6.84
C SER A 395 -26.09 -6.78 -6.55
N THR A 396 -26.28 -8.10 -6.64
CA THR A 396 -25.25 -9.08 -6.21
C THR A 396 -24.94 -10.12 -7.28
N ASP A 397 -23.72 -10.65 -7.30
CA ASP A 397 -23.31 -11.65 -8.31
C ASP A 397 -23.51 -11.12 -9.74
N ILE A 398 -22.74 -10.09 -10.10
CA ILE A 398 -22.83 -9.39 -11.39
C ILE A 398 -21.50 -9.51 -12.12
N ARG A 399 -21.52 -9.82 -13.42
CA ARG A 399 -20.31 -9.90 -14.26
C ARG A 399 -20.41 -8.89 -15.42
N ILE A 400 -19.40 -8.05 -15.57
CA ILE A 400 -19.23 -7.14 -16.71
C ILE A 400 -17.97 -7.62 -17.46
N LEU A 401 -18.17 -8.35 -18.57
CA LEU A 401 -17.13 -9.11 -19.23
C LEU A 401 -16.87 -8.59 -20.65
N ARG A 402 -15.60 -8.38 -21.01
CA ARG A 402 -15.17 -8.17 -22.40
C ARG A 402 -15.86 -7.03 -23.14
N CYS A 403 -16.50 -6.09 -22.44
CA CYS A 403 -17.20 -4.95 -23.04
C CYS A 403 -16.22 -3.88 -23.54
N ASP A 404 -16.76 -3.00 -24.39
CA ASP A 404 -16.10 -1.86 -25.02
C ASP A 404 -16.87 -0.61 -24.57
N ILE A 405 -16.35 0.14 -23.60
CA ILE A 405 -17.10 1.15 -22.83
C ILE A 405 -16.46 2.52 -23.01
N SER A 406 -17.22 3.50 -23.53
CA SER A 406 -16.69 4.84 -23.81
C SER A 406 -17.72 5.97 -23.74
N SER A 407 -17.20 7.20 -23.83
CA SER A 407 -17.97 8.44 -24.00
C SER A 407 -18.97 8.76 -22.88
N TRP A 408 -18.78 8.25 -21.65
CA TRP A 408 -19.62 8.63 -20.50
C TRP A 408 -19.27 10.03 -19.97
N GLY A 409 -20.14 10.57 -19.12
CA GLY A 409 -19.88 11.81 -18.39
C GLY A 409 -20.08 13.09 -19.21
N GLN A 410 -19.58 14.21 -18.71
CA GLN A 410 -19.81 15.54 -19.28
C GLN A 410 -18.49 16.26 -19.54
N VAL A 411 -18.45 17.09 -20.59
CA VAL A 411 -17.35 18.05 -20.82
C VAL A 411 -17.36 19.14 -19.74
N GLY A 412 -18.57 19.64 -19.44
CA GLY A 412 -18.75 20.82 -18.60
C GLY A 412 -18.26 22.12 -19.24
N THR A 413 -18.36 23.22 -18.50
CA THR A 413 -17.75 24.52 -18.81
C THR A 413 -16.65 24.79 -17.79
N PHE A 414 -15.47 25.23 -18.22
CA PHE A 414 -14.36 25.54 -17.32
C PHE A 414 -14.65 26.88 -16.60
N THR A 415 -14.79 26.87 -15.28
CA THR A 415 -15.34 28.01 -14.50
C THR A 415 -14.66 28.18 -13.14
N GLU A 416 -14.14 29.38 -12.86
CA GLU A 416 -13.59 29.80 -11.57
C GLU A 416 -14.59 29.61 -10.43
N MET A 417 -14.22 28.84 -9.40
CA MET A 417 -15.02 28.67 -8.19
C MET A 417 -14.17 28.36 -6.95
N GLU A 418 -14.69 28.73 -5.77
CA GLU A 418 -14.07 28.43 -4.48
C GLU A 418 -14.79 27.26 -3.81
N ASN A 419 -14.05 26.21 -3.40
CA ASN A 419 -14.57 25.08 -2.68
C ASN A 419 -13.79 24.81 -1.38
N LYS A 420 -14.43 25.05 -0.24
CA LYS A 420 -13.84 24.91 1.11
C LYS A 420 -13.30 23.52 1.45
N ARG A 421 -13.60 22.48 0.66
CA ARG A 421 -13.07 21.12 0.84
C ARG A 421 -11.89 20.79 -0.09
N TRP A 422 -11.84 21.40 -1.28
CA TRP A 422 -10.98 20.94 -2.39
C TRP A 422 -10.02 22.02 -2.94
N GLY A 423 -10.18 23.28 -2.52
CA GLY A 423 -9.35 24.41 -2.94
C GLY A 423 -10.12 25.44 -3.76
N ARG A 424 -9.39 26.33 -4.44
CA ARG A 424 -9.93 27.30 -5.39
C ARG A 424 -9.23 27.10 -6.73
N GLY A 425 -10.02 27.14 -7.80
CA GLY A 425 -9.54 27.21 -9.16
C GLY A 425 -10.70 27.21 -10.15
N PRO A 426 -10.40 27.24 -11.45
CA PRO A 426 -11.34 26.86 -12.48
C PRO A 426 -11.55 25.34 -12.47
N PHE A 427 -12.80 24.90 -12.42
CA PHE A 427 -13.20 23.50 -12.53
C PHE A 427 -14.21 23.34 -13.67
N PHE A 428 -14.34 22.13 -14.22
CA PHE A 428 -15.44 21.83 -15.13
C PHE A 428 -16.76 21.77 -14.35
N VAL A 429 -17.74 22.58 -14.74
CA VAL A 429 -19.10 22.58 -14.16
C VAL A 429 -20.17 22.18 -15.18
N ASP A 430 -21.23 21.53 -14.71
CA ASP A 430 -22.41 21.19 -15.51
C ASP A 430 -23.30 22.42 -15.78
N GLU A 431 -24.39 22.22 -16.54
CA GLU A 431 -25.36 23.28 -16.88
C GLU A 431 -26.05 23.91 -15.65
N ALA A 432 -25.98 23.28 -14.48
CA ALA A 432 -26.47 23.80 -13.20
C ALA A 432 -25.37 24.47 -12.36
N GLY A 433 -24.14 24.61 -12.88
CA GLY A 433 -23.00 25.21 -12.19
C GLY A 433 -22.36 24.32 -11.12
N LYS A 434 -22.67 23.02 -11.11
CA LYS A 434 -22.08 22.06 -10.16
C LYS A 434 -20.83 21.41 -10.77
N PRO A 435 -19.75 21.17 -9.99
CA PRO A 435 -18.56 20.47 -10.48
C PRO A 435 -18.87 19.11 -11.09
N VAL A 436 -18.34 18.88 -12.30
CA VAL A 436 -18.27 17.58 -12.96
C VAL A 436 -17.19 16.76 -12.24
N ASN A 437 -17.63 15.81 -11.40
CA ASN A 437 -16.75 14.83 -10.76
C ASN A 437 -17.54 13.57 -10.40
N LEU A 438 -16.87 12.46 -10.08
CA LEU A 438 -17.45 11.15 -9.83
C LEU A 438 -18.35 10.71 -11.00
N GLN A 439 -17.78 10.56 -12.19
CA GLN A 439 -18.47 10.08 -13.40
C GLN A 439 -17.73 8.87 -14.00
N GLY A 440 -18.34 7.69 -13.91
CA GLY A 440 -17.65 6.40 -14.07
C GLY A 440 -18.03 5.62 -15.34
N GLY A 441 -17.06 4.97 -16.01
CA GLY A 441 -17.37 3.96 -17.02
C GLY A 441 -18.22 2.84 -16.43
N VAL A 442 -17.81 2.31 -15.28
CA VAL A 442 -18.63 1.43 -14.43
C VAL A 442 -18.69 1.96 -13.00
N ARG A 443 -19.90 2.16 -12.46
CA ARG A 443 -20.12 2.43 -11.03
C ARG A 443 -20.65 1.20 -10.32
N VAL A 444 -19.92 0.76 -9.31
CA VAL A 444 -20.39 -0.16 -8.27
C VAL A 444 -20.87 0.70 -7.09
N SER A 445 -22.18 0.75 -6.88
CA SER A 445 -22.84 1.64 -5.91
C SER A 445 -23.11 0.93 -4.57
N VAL A 446 -23.83 1.63 -3.70
CA VAL A 446 -24.30 1.12 -2.41
C VAL A 446 -25.11 -0.18 -2.60
N GLY A 447 -24.97 -1.10 -1.64
CA GLY A 447 -25.68 -2.39 -1.65
C GLY A 447 -25.18 -3.41 -2.66
N ALA A 448 -24.21 -3.07 -3.52
CA ALA A 448 -23.64 -4.02 -4.48
C ALA A 448 -22.55 -4.91 -3.86
N GLU A 449 -22.53 -6.20 -4.19
CA GLU A 449 -21.59 -7.21 -3.67
C GLU A 449 -21.23 -8.23 -4.78
N ARG A 450 -20.05 -8.88 -4.73
CA ARG A 450 -19.67 -9.94 -5.70
C ARG A 450 -19.81 -9.52 -7.17
N VAL A 451 -19.42 -8.28 -7.44
CA VAL A 451 -19.32 -7.72 -8.80
C VAL A 451 -17.95 -8.03 -9.38
N VAL A 452 -17.90 -8.55 -10.61
CA VAL A 452 -16.66 -8.73 -11.37
C VAL A 452 -16.69 -7.87 -12.62
N ILE A 453 -15.63 -7.09 -12.81
CA ILE A 453 -15.38 -6.28 -14.00
C ILE A 453 -14.13 -6.88 -14.63
N ALA A 454 -14.27 -7.65 -15.70
CA ALA A 454 -13.17 -8.40 -16.29
C ALA A 454 -13.02 -8.26 -17.81
N ASP A 455 -11.75 -8.19 -18.25
CA ASP A 455 -11.34 -8.24 -19.66
C ASP A 455 -11.93 -7.11 -20.55
N ASN A 456 -12.45 -6.03 -19.94
CA ASN A 456 -13.07 -4.90 -20.64
C ASN A 456 -12.02 -3.93 -21.20
N TYR A 457 -12.42 -3.17 -22.21
CA TYR A 457 -11.76 -1.92 -22.62
C TYR A 457 -12.64 -0.76 -22.15
N ILE A 458 -12.12 0.11 -21.28
CA ILE A 458 -12.85 1.26 -20.72
C ILE A 458 -12.01 2.51 -20.99
N HIS A 459 -12.48 3.36 -21.90
CA HIS A 459 -11.64 4.37 -22.54
C HIS A 459 -12.42 5.62 -22.95
N ASN A 460 -11.70 6.72 -23.21
CA ASN A 460 -12.25 7.99 -23.73
C ASN A 460 -13.59 8.42 -23.08
N PRO A 461 -13.58 8.87 -21.81
CA PRO A 461 -14.69 9.65 -21.27
C PRO A 461 -14.97 10.89 -22.12
N ARG A 462 -16.20 11.41 -22.08
CA ARG A 462 -16.63 12.56 -22.91
C ARG A 462 -15.92 13.88 -22.53
N GLY A 463 -15.42 13.98 -21.30
CA GLY A 463 -14.59 15.10 -20.82
C GLY A 463 -13.26 14.59 -20.25
N HIS A 464 -12.49 15.47 -19.63
CA HIS A 464 -11.29 15.13 -18.86
C HIS A 464 -11.38 15.68 -17.43
N ALA A 465 -10.51 15.21 -16.55
CA ALA A 465 -10.36 15.78 -15.22
C ALA A 465 -9.35 16.93 -15.19
N THR A 466 -9.56 17.92 -14.33
CA THR A 466 -8.54 18.93 -14.02
C THR A 466 -7.34 18.29 -13.30
N SER A 467 -6.12 18.77 -13.49
CA SER A 467 -4.99 18.38 -12.63
C SER A 467 -4.86 19.20 -11.35
N TRP A 468 -3.92 18.76 -10.50
CA TRP A 468 -3.40 19.42 -9.31
C TRP A 468 -2.89 20.86 -9.50
N GLN A 469 -2.94 21.41 -10.71
CA GLN A 469 -2.70 22.83 -10.97
C GLN A 469 -3.79 23.75 -10.44
N TYR A 470 -5.03 23.26 -10.34
CA TYR A 470 -6.23 24.07 -10.08
C TYR A 470 -6.88 23.77 -8.71
N GLY A 471 -6.20 23.00 -7.86
CA GLY A 471 -6.78 22.37 -6.66
C GLY A 471 -6.82 20.86 -6.82
N HIS A 472 -7.63 20.16 -6.02
CA HIS A 472 -7.79 18.71 -6.15
C HIS A 472 -8.35 18.35 -7.54
N PRO A 473 -7.80 17.34 -8.25
CA PRO A 473 -8.40 16.78 -9.45
C PRO A 473 -9.88 16.42 -9.30
N HIS A 474 -10.62 16.63 -10.38
CA HIS A 474 -12.07 16.55 -10.45
C HIS A 474 -12.46 16.20 -11.90
N GLY A 475 -13.21 15.11 -12.14
CA GLY A 475 -13.68 14.77 -13.48
C GLY A 475 -14.24 13.34 -13.65
N PRO A 476 -14.06 12.72 -14.83
CA PRO A 476 -14.44 11.34 -15.08
C PRO A 476 -13.36 10.35 -14.64
N THR A 477 -13.74 9.10 -14.42
CA THR A 477 -12.89 7.98 -13.99
C THR A 477 -13.40 6.68 -14.65
N SER A 478 -12.56 5.64 -14.77
CA SER A 478 -12.96 4.41 -15.48
C SER A 478 -13.90 3.53 -14.65
N ILE A 479 -13.61 3.38 -13.35
CA ILE A 479 -14.37 2.55 -12.41
C ILE A 479 -14.52 3.30 -11.08
N ILE A 480 -15.74 3.32 -10.52
CA ILE A 480 -16.01 3.90 -9.19
C ILE A 480 -16.49 2.81 -8.25
N LEU A 481 -15.82 2.66 -7.10
CA LEU A 481 -16.28 1.86 -5.98
C LEU A 481 -16.90 2.78 -4.91
N PHE A 482 -18.22 2.89 -4.92
CA PHE A 482 -18.97 3.90 -4.17
C PHE A 482 -19.72 3.29 -2.98
N ASN A 483 -19.00 3.08 -1.87
CA ASN A 483 -19.54 2.58 -0.60
C ASN A 483 -20.37 1.29 -0.78
N SER A 484 -19.81 0.32 -1.49
CA SER A 484 -20.40 -0.99 -1.77
C SER A 484 -20.19 -1.99 -0.61
N GLU A 485 -20.66 -3.23 -0.76
CA GLU A 485 -20.54 -4.28 0.25
C GLU A 485 -19.27 -5.15 0.11
N GLY A 486 -18.48 -4.92 -0.95
CA GLY A 486 -17.18 -5.55 -1.17
C GLY A 486 -17.23 -6.91 -1.88
N ASN A 487 -16.15 -7.66 -1.72
CA ASN A 487 -15.88 -8.94 -2.37
C ASN A 487 -15.98 -8.84 -3.91
N HIS A 488 -15.38 -7.80 -4.49
CA HIS A 488 -15.38 -7.56 -5.93
C HIS A 488 -14.11 -8.15 -6.59
N VAL A 489 -14.14 -8.33 -7.91
CA VAL A 489 -12.91 -8.63 -8.68
C VAL A 489 -12.83 -7.72 -9.89
N ILE A 490 -11.84 -6.83 -9.93
CA ILE A 490 -11.55 -5.98 -11.07
C ILE A 490 -10.30 -6.57 -11.72
N ARG A 491 -10.42 -7.30 -12.84
CA ARG A 491 -9.27 -8.00 -13.43
C ARG A 491 -9.12 -7.85 -14.93
N ASN A 492 -7.89 -7.94 -15.44
CA ASN A 492 -7.57 -7.96 -16.87
C ASN A 492 -8.08 -6.76 -17.72
N ASN A 493 -8.67 -5.72 -17.13
CA ASN A 493 -9.20 -4.60 -17.90
C ASN A 493 -8.08 -3.71 -18.43
N SER A 494 -8.34 -3.05 -19.54
CA SER A 494 -7.51 -1.95 -20.04
C SER A 494 -8.29 -0.64 -19.84
N LEU A 495 -7.81 0.17 -18.90
CA LEU A 495 -8.46 1.37 -18.38
C LEU A 495 -7.66 2.59 -18.87
N ILE A 496 -8.02 3.08 -20.05
CA ILE A 496 -7.12 3.87 -20.92
C ILE A 496 -7.68 5.28 -21.17
N GLY A 497 -7.04 6.30 -20.59
CA GLY A 497 -7.26 7.69 -20.99
C GLY A 497 -6.45 8.07 -22.23
N SER A 498 -6.69 9.26 -22.77
CA SER A 498 -5.85 9.92 -23.80
C SER A 498 -5.43 11.32 -23.33
N GLU A 499 -4.48 11.99 -24.00
CA GLU A 499 -3.98 13.32 -23.53
C GLU A 499 -5.11 14.36 -23.37
N SER A 500 -6.19 14.24 -24.15
CA SER A 500 -7.39 15.09 -24.09
C SER A 500 -8.53 14.55 -23.22
N HIS A 501 -8.43 13.32 -22.70
CA HIS A 501 -9.47 12.61 -21.95
C HIS A 501 -8.87 11.87 -20.73
N ARG A 502 -8.00 12.54 -19.98
CA ARG A 502 -7.38 12.00 -18.76
C ARG A 502 -8.42 11.80 -17.65
N PHE A 503 -8.28 10.73 -16.87
CA PHE A 503 -9.12 10.46 -15.72
C PHE A 503 -8.77 11.37 -14.53
N ASN A 504 -9.68 11.47 -13.56
CA ASN A 504 -9.42 11.97 -12.22
C ASN A 504 -8.45 11.01 -11.52
N ASP A 505 -8.98 9.94 -10.94
CA ASP A 505 -8.28 8.70 -10.62
C ASP A 505 -8.65 7.65 -11.69
N THR A 506 -7.76 6.71 -12.06
CA THR A 506 -8.19 5.66 -13.02
C THR A 506 -9.24 4.74 -12.39
N ILE A 507 -9.11 4.44 -11.09
CA ILE A 507 -10.17 3.84 -10.25
C ILE A 507 -10.36 4.68 -8.98
N GLU A 508 -11.56 5.24 -8.78
CA GLU A 508 -11.91 6.16 -7.69
C GLU A 508 -12.73 5.46 -6.57
N GLY A 509 -12.46 5.81 -5.30
CA GLY A 509 -12.91 5.06 -4.12
C GLY A 509 -13.63 5.91 -3.07
N ALA A 510 -14.97 5.93 -3.11
CA ALA A 510 -15.77 6.74 -2.17
C ALA A 510 -16.22 5.93 -0.94
N TYR A 511 -16.10 6.40 0.30
CA TYR A 511 -15.37 7.57 0.79
C TYR A 511 -14.17 7.13 1.64
N ASN A 512 -13.00 7.73 1.42
CA ASN A 512 -11.71 7.43 2.06
C ASN A 512 -11.80 7.33 3.61
N ASP A 513 -12.69 8.09 4.25
CA ASP A 513 -12.80 8.18 5.71
C ASP A 513 -13.78 7.17 6.35
N LYS A 514 -14.38 6.26 5.55
CA LYS A 514 -15.47 5.39 6.01
C LYS A 514 -15.06 3.91 6.14
N PRO A 515 -15.61 3.18 7.13
CA PRO A 515 -15.50 1.72 7.25
C PRO A 515 -15.82 0.92 5.98
N LYS A 516 -16.71 1.43 5.11
CA LYS A 516 -17.07 0.87 3.79
C LYS A 516 -16.51 1.68 2.60
N GLY A 517 -15.48 2.49 2.83
CA GLY A 517 -14.86 3.30 1.79
C GLY A 517 -14.17 2.45 0.71
N GLY A 518 -14.23 2.96 -0.53
CA GLY A 518 -13.54 2.40 -1.69
C GLY A 518 -13.86 0.93 -1.91
N PRO A 519 -12.86 0.03 -2.01
CA PRO A 519 -13.08 -1.40 -2.23
C PRO A 519 -13.59 -2.16 -0.99
N TYR A 520 -13.71 -1.48 0.17
CA TYR A 520 -14.16 -1.99 1.48
C TYR A 520 -13.44 -3.25 2.00
N ARG A 521 -13.78 -4.43 1.46
CA ARG A 521 -13.32 -5.74 1.95
C ARG A 521 -13.23 -6.78 0.84
N ASP A 522 -12.31 -7.73 1.00
CA ASP A 522 -12.11 -8.96 0.23
C ASP A 522 -12.10 -8.78 -1.30
N THR A 523 -11.75 -7.58 -1.78
CA THR A 523 -11.77 -7.21 -3.20
C THR A 523 -10.40 -7.38 -3.84
N ASP A 524 -10.38 -7.98 -5.03
CA ASP A 524 -9.18 -8.22 -5.83
C ASP A 524 -9.08 -7.25 -7.01
N PHE A 525 -7.86 -6.80 -7.28
CA PHE A 525 -7.47 -6.07 -8.47
C PHE A 525 -6.32 -6.83 -9.15
N GLU A 526 -6.60 -7.57 -10.22
CA GLU A 526 -5.64 -8.49 -10.83
C GLU A 526 -5.34 -8.13 -12.30
N GLY A 527 -4.08 -7.83 -12.63
CA GLY A 527 -3.64 -7.77 -14.03
C GLY A 527 -4.26 -6.68 -14.90
N ASN A 528 -4.79 -5.60 -14.32
CA ASN A 528 -5.33 -4.46 -15.07
C ASN A 528 -4.19 -3.59 -15.63
N ILE A 529 -4.47 -2.90 -16.75
CA ILE A 529 -3.63 -1.83 -17.29
C ILE A 529 -4.36 -0.51 -17.00
N MET A 530 -3.67 0.46 -16.41
CA MET A 530 -4.21 1.76 -15.99
C MET A 530 -3.35 2.88 -16.59
N PHE A 531 -3.96 3.77 -17.36
CA PHE A 531 -3.23 4.82 -18.10
C PHE A 531 -3.92 6.18 -17.99
N PHE A 532 -3.10 7.23 -17.78
CA PHE A 532 -3.50 8.64 -17.69
C PHE A 532 -4.59 8.95 -16.64
N SER A 533 -4.16 9.10 -15.39
CA SER A 533 -4.92 9.86 -14.38
C SER A 533 -4.21 11.16 -13.98
N ASN A 534 -4.97 12.08 -13.38
CA ASN A 534 -4.49 13.38 -12.91
C ASN A 534 -4.32 13.44 -11.37
N ASP A 535 -4.84 12.48 -10.59
CA ASP A 535 -4.35 12.14 -9.23
C ASP A 535 -3.83 10.69 -9.16
N ASP A 536 -4.53 9.73 -8.54
CA ASP A 536 -4.04 8.37 -8.34
C ASP A 536 -4.32 7.47 -9.55
N GLY A 537 -3.46 6.47 -9.79
CA GLY A 537 -3.82 5.34 -10.62
C GLY A 537 -4.97 4.55 -9.99
N VAL A 538 -4.98 4.41 -8.66
CA VAL A 538 -6.08 3.77 -7.92
C VAL A 538 -6.17 4.24 -6.46
N GLU A 539 -7.39 4.56 -6.02
CA GLU A 539 -7.73 4.66 -4.60
C GLU A 539 -8.15 3.30 -4.03
N LEU A 540 -7.39 2.76 -3.07
CA LEU A 540 -7.82 1.62 -2.24
C LEU A 540 -8.41 2.07 -0.89
N ASP A 541 -8.52 3.38 -0.66
CA ASP A 541 -8.78 4.03 0.63
C ASP A 541 -10.04 3.57 1.36
N GLY A 542 -10.01 3.64 2.69
CA GLY A 542 -11.15 3.31 3.55
C GLY A 542 -11.00 1.97 4.27
N GLY A 543 -12.00 1.11 4.19
CA GLY A 543 -12.12 -0.09 5.05
C GLY A 543 -10.89 -1.01 4.98
N GLN A 544 -10.43 -1.26 3.75
CA GLN A 544 -9.21 -2.00 3.43
C GLN A 544 -9.06 -3.36 4.13
N MET A 545 -10.12 -4.18 4.15
CA MET A 545 -10.08 -5.48 4.83
C MET A 545 -9.75 -6.60 3.84
N ASN A 546 -8.55 -7.18 3.86
CA ASN A 546 -8.11 -8.20 2.89
C ASN A 546 -8.18 -7.74 1.42
N ILE A 547 -7.80 -6.48 1.14
CA ILE A 547 -7.72 -5.96 -0.25
C ILE A 547 -6.44 -6.46 -0.89
N ARG A 548 -6.51 -6.90 -2.15
CA ARG A 548 -5.40 -7.54 -2.85
C ARG A 548 -5.23 -6.93 -4.24
N PHE A 549 -4.14 -6.20 -4.45
CA PHE A 549 -3.83 -5.46 -5.69
C PHE A 549 -2.54 -6.01 -6.30
N PHE A 550 -2.66 -6.79 -7.38
CA PHE A 550 -1.53 -7.56 -7.90
C PHE A 550 -1.47 -7.76 -9.42
N ASN A 551 -0.26 -7.96 -9.93
CA ASN A 551 0.06 -8.10 -11.35
C ASN A 551 -0.40 -6.91 -12.24
N ASN A 552 -0.82 -5.77 -11.67
CA ASN A 552 -1.32 -4.62 -12.45
C ASN A 552 -0.17 -3.76 -13.02
N TRP A 553 -0.46 -3.03 -14.10
CA TRP A 553 0.40 -1.98 -14.62
C TRP A 553 -0.28 -0.60 -14.49
N ILE A 554 0.34 0.33 -13.76
CA ILE A 554 -0.02 1.76 -13.72
C ILE A 554 1.01 2.54 -14.54
N GLN A 555 0.55 3.39 -15.47
CA GLN A 555 1.39 4.14 -16.40
C GLN A 555 0.92 5.62 -16.51
N SER A 556 1.85 6.56 -16.36
CA SER A 556 1.65 8.00 -16.60
C SER A 556 0.49 8.65 -15.80
N SER A 557 0.53 8.49 -14.47
CA SER A 557 -0.34 9.18 -13.49
C SER A 557 0.48 10.13 -12.58
N TYR A 558 -0.21 11.03 -11.86
CA TYR A 558 0.43 11.88 -10.83
C TYR A 558 0.94 11.03 -9.65
N CYS A 559 0.10 10.11 -9.19
CA CYS A 559 0.33 9.17 -8.11
C CYS A 559 0.05 7.73 -8.58
N GLY A 560 0.59 6.74 -7.87
CA GLY A 560 0.41 5.31 -8.18
C GLY A 560 -0.79 4.71 -7.45
N VAL A 561 -0.54 4.10 -6.30
CA VAL A 561 -1.57 3.48 -5.45
C VAL A 561 -1.76 4.31 -4.18
N SER A 562 -3.01 4.68 -3.88
CA SER A 562 -3.39 5.22 -2.56
C SER A 562 -3.91 4.14 -1.63
N THR A 563 -3.47 4.22 -0.38
CA THR A 563 -3.98 3.44 0.75
C THR A 563 -4.24 4.37 1.96
N ALA A 564 -4.64 5.62 1.69
CA ALA A 564 -4.62 6.75 2.62
C ALA A 564 -6.04 7.13 3.12
N PRO A 565 -6.65 6.41 4.09
CA PRO A 565 -6.01 5.49 5.03
C PRO A 565 -6.53 4.04 4.96
N THR A 566 -5.71 3.13 5.47
CA THR A 566 -6.04 1.73 5.74
C THR A 566 -6.75 1.62 7.09
N ILE A 567 -8.07 1.73 7.12
CA ILE A 567 -8.83 1.88 8.38
C ILE A 567 -8.76 0.64 9.26
N PHE A 568 -8.87 -0.56 8.67
CA PHE A 568 -8.83 -1.81 9.46
C PHE A 568 -7.76 -2.82 9.03
N GLY A 569 -7.47 -2.93 7.72
CA GLY A 569 -6.46 -3.86 7.20
C GLY A 569 -6.87 -5.34 7.24
N PRO A 570 -5.98 -6.22 6.76
CA PRO A 570 -4.73 -5.91 6.02
C PRO A 570 -4.97 -5.65 4.51
N SER A 571 -4.07 -4.91 3.87
CA SER A 571 -4.00 -4.78 2.40
C SER A 571 -2.72 -5.40 1.85
N TYR A 572 -2.77 -5.97 0.66
CA TYR A 572 -1.65 -6.63 -0.02
C TYR A 572 -1.49 -6.05 -1.43
N ILE A 573 -0.35 -5.42 -1.70
CA ILE A 573 -0.02 -4.79 -2.97
C ILE A 573 1.25 -5.47 -3.49
N PHE A 574 1.15 -6.33 -4.51
CA PHE A 574 2.29 -7.16 -4.93
C PHE A 574 2.42 -7.46 -6.43
N ASN A 575 3.65 -7.69 -6.91
CA ASN A 575 3.95 -8.00 -8.32
C ASN A 575 3.48 -6.94 -9.34
N ASN A 576 3.23 -5.69 -8.92
CA ASN A 576 2.77 -4.64 -9.82
C ASN A 576 3.93 -3.90 -10.50
N LEU A 577 3.70 -3.41 -11.72
CA LEU A 577 4.56 -2.46 -12.40
C LEU A 577 3.93 -1.06 -12.27
N ILE A 578 4.64 -0.13 -11.64
CA ILE A 578 4.18 1.25 -11.46
C ILE A 578 5.19 2.18 -12.14
N VAL A 579 4.80 2.80 -13.24
CA VAL A 579 5.64 3.67 -14.07
C VAL A 579 5.03 5.08 -14.09
N LEU A 580 5.53 5.96 -13.23
CA LEU A 580 5.05 7.34 -13.15
C LEU A 580 5.96 8.27 -13.93
N GLU A 581 5.44 8.70 -15.08
CA GLU A 581 6.03 9.72 -15.98
C GLU A 581 5.13 10.98 -16.11
N GLY A 582 4.08 11.07 -15.28
CA GLY A 582 3.41 12.33 -14.94
C GLY A 582 1.95 12.48 -15.35
N ASP A 583 1.29 13.44 -14.69
CA ASP A 583 -0.03 13.99 -15.01
C ASP A 583 -0.02 14.82 -16.32
N GLU A 584 -1.06 15.62 -16.59
CA GLU A 584 -1.09 16.53 -17.74
C GLU A 584 0.07 17.55 -17.78
N ARG A 585 0.78 17.71 -16.66
CA ARG A 585 1.91 18.62 -16.48
C ARG A 585 3.27 17.91 -16.53
N GLY A 586 3.28 16.59 -16.75
CA GLY A 586 4.48 15.76 -16.57
C GLY A 586 4.95 15.67 -15.11
N MET A 587 4.12 16.09 -14.14
CA MET A 587 4.47 16.11 -12.72
C MET A 587 4.07 14.80 -12.04
N THR A 588 4.88 14.34 -11.09
CA THR A 588 4.67 13.10 -10.32
C THR A 588 4.91 13.34 -8.85
N ASN A 589 4.19 12.64 -7.97
CA ASN A 589 4.26 12.87 -6.53
C ASN A 589 4.64 11.61 -5.73
N PHE A 590 3.76 10.60 -5.65
CA PHE A 590 3.98 9.37 -4.87
C PHE A 590 3.63 8.11 -5.68
N ALA A 591 4.54 7.15 -5.81
CA ALA A 591 4.17 5.83 -6.33
C ALA A 591 3.30 5.04 -5.33
N LEU A 592 3.55 5.21 -4.02
CA LEU A 592 2.72 4.69 -2.93
C LEU A 592 2.33 5.84 -1.97
N LYS A 593 1.03 6.19 -1.94
CA LYS A 593 0.39 7.27 -1.16
C LYS A 593 -0.25 6.65 0.08
N VAL A 594 0.48 6.64 1.20
CA VAL A 594 0.24 5.70 2.33
C VAL A 594 -0.13 6.37 3.66
N GLY A 595 -0.77 7.55 3.62
CA GLY A 595 -1.14 8.33 4.82
C GLY A 595 -2.07 7.62 5.81
N GLY A 596 -2.20 8.15 7.03
CA GLY A 596 -3.26 7.71 7.96
C GLY A 596 -2.93 7.65 9.45
N ASP A 597 -1.86 8.27 9.95
CA ASP A 597 -1.53 8.24 11.38
C ASP A 597 -2.62 8.83 12.33
N LYS A 598 -3.61 9.58 11.80
CA LYS A 598 -4.82 9.98 12.56
C LYS A 598 -5.76 8.83 12.88
N VAL A 599 -5.73 7.72 12.12
CA VAL A 599 -6.59 6.57 12.39
C VAL A 599 -6.06 5.84 13.62
N GLN A 600 -6.80 5.88 14.73
CA GLN A 600 -6.49 5.06 15.91
C GLN A 600 -6.57 3.57 15.55
N ASN A 601 -5.55 2.78 15.90
CA ASN A 601 -5.45 1.34 15.62
C ASN A 601 -5.79 0.99 14.15
N PRO A 602 -5.02 1.53 13.19
CA PRO A 602 -5.24 1.33 11.76
C PRO A 602 -4.90 -0.11 11.33
N GLY A 603 -5.21 -0.43 10.08
CA GLY A 603 -4.68 -1.61 9.41
C GLY A 603 -3.21 -1.49 9.02
N ILE A 604 -2.69 -2.55 8.42
CA ILE A 604 -1.32 -2.62 7.87
C ILE A 604 -1.37 -2.85 6.36
N ASN A 605 -0.44 -2.23 5.64
CA ASN A 605 -0.21 -2.46 4.21
C ASN A 605 1.04 -3.33 3.99
N TYR A 606 0.90 -4.34 3.15
CA TYR A 606 1.99 -5.19 2.68
C TYR A 606 2.37 -4.81 1.25
N PHE A 607 3.64 -4.48 1.02
CA PHE A 607 4.19 -4.27 -0.33
C PHE A 607 5.23 -5.34 -0.62
N PHE A 608 4.98 -6.17 -1.64
CA PHE A 608 5.90 -7.25 -2.05
C PHE A 608 6.21 -7.21 -3.53
N HIS A 609 7.47 -7.36 -3.95
CA HIS A 609 7.79 -7.57 -5.38
C HIS A 609 7.21 -6.52 -6.34
N ASN A 610 6.95 -5.28 -5.92
CA ASN A 610 6.53 -4.24 -6.86
C ASN A 610 7.75 -3.68 -7.59
N THR A 611 7.68 -3.52 -8.91
CA THR A 611 8.67 -2.76 -9.69
C THR A 611 8.14 -1.35 -9.88
N ILE A 612 8.76 -0.38 -9.22
CA ILE A 612 8.34 1.03 -9.20
C ILE A 612 9.41 1.84 -9.92
N TYR A 613 9.08 2.43 -11.07
CA TYR A 613 9.90 3.45 -11.75
C TYR A 613 9.16 4.79 -11.68
N SER A 614 9.79 5.81 -11.08
CA SER A 614 9.14 7.11 -10.90
C SER A 614 10.14 8.25 -11.00
N HIS A 615 9.67 9.36 -11.58
CA HIS A 615 10.32 10.66 -11.50
C HIS A 615 10.04 11.39 -10.17
N GLY A 616 9.08 10.88 -9.38
CA GLY A 616 8.70 11.37 -8.06
C GLY A 616 9.17 10.45 -6.93
N ARG A 617 8.50 10.55 -5.76
CA ARG A 617 8.87 9.83 -4.54
C ARG A 617 8.31 8.40 -4.56
N GLY A 618 9.07 7.42 -4.10
CA GLY A 618 8.63 6.02 -4.14
C GLY A 618 7.51 5.71 -3.14
N LEU A 619 7.60 6.20 -1.91
CA LEU A 619 6.63 5.91 -0.85
C LEU A 619 6.53 7.10 0.12
N ARG A 620 5.35 7.72 0.25
CA ARG A 620 5.10 8.81 1.22
C ARG A 620 3.77 8.70 1.95
N GLY A 621 3.83 8.94 3.27
CA GLY A 621 2.67 9.24 4.09
C GLY A 621 2.25 10.69 3.85
N SER A 622 1.04 10.86 3.30
CA SER A 622 0.43 12.11 2.92
C SER A 622 -1.09 11.95 2.98
N ASN A 623 -1.81 13.03 3.27
CA ASN A 623 -3.22 13.00 3.65
C ASN A 623 -3.47 12.15 4.92
N TRP A 624 -4.63 12.35 5.55
CA TRP A 624 -5.01 11.71 6.82
C TRP A 624 -4.00 11.76 7.97
N GLY A 625 -3.05 12.71 7.92
CA GLY A 625 -2.22 13.13 9.05
C GLY A 625 -0.76 13.45 8.71
N SER A 626 0.16 13.16 9.62
CA SER A 626 1.58 13.57 9.61
C SER A 626 2.57 12.46 9.27
N GLY A 627 2.02 11.27 9.07
CA GLY A 627 2.68 9.99 8.91
C GLY A 627 1.69 8.94 8.39
N PRO A 628 2.15 7.71 8.17
CA PRO A 628 1.38 6.71 7.44
C PRO A 628 0.55 5.82 8.36
N THR A 629 -0.20 4.92 7.77
CA THR A 629 -0.55 3.66 8.44
C THR A 629 0.69 2.73 8.56
N PRO A 630 0.69 1.72 9.44
CA PRO A 630 1.70 0.67 9.48
C PRO A 630 1.94 0.02 8.12
N ILE A 631 3.20 -0.28 7.83
CA ILE A 631 3.68 -0.78 6.54
C ILE A 631 4.65 -1.94 6.77
N PHE A 632 4.61 -2.94 5.90
CA PHE A 632 5.61 -3.99 5.81
C PHE A 632 6.07 -4.11 4.35
N THR A 633 7.36 -3.92 4.08
CA THR A 633 7.94 -4.04 2.71
C THR A 633 8.98 -5.14 2.65
N ARG A 634 8.94 -5.95 1.58
CA ARG A 634 9.96 -6.92 1.19
C ARG A 634 10.08 -7.01 -0.33
N ASN A 635 11.29 -7.12 -0.86
CA ASN A 635 11.57 -7.47 -2.26
C ASN A 635 11.02 -6.48 -3.31
N ASN A 636 10.70 -5.24 -2.96
CA ASN A 636 10.29 -4.22 -3.94
C ASN A 636 11.50 -3.56 -4.59
N LEU A 637 11.37 -3.17 -5.86
CA LEU A 637 12.38 -2.42 -6.60
C LEU A 637 11.93 -0.96 -6.74
N PHE A 638 12.52 -0.07 -5.94
CA PHE A 638 12.22 1.36 -5.90
C PHE A 638 13.20 2.18 -6.76
N ALA A 639 12.97 2.19 -8.07
CA ALA A 639 13.61 3.08 -9.03
C ALA A 639 12.94 4.48 -9.02
N ALA A 640 12.93 5.11 -7.84
CA ALA A 640 12.24 6.38 -7.56
C ALA A 640 13.13 7.36 -6.76
N GLY A 641 12.63 8.56 -6.48
CA GLY A 641 13.14 9.42 -5.42
C GLY A 641 12.68 8.97 -4.03
N ASP A 642 12.90 9.83 -3.02
CA ASP A 642 12.74 9.57 -1.58
C ASP A 642 11.69 8.53 -1.17
N LEU A 643 12.10 7.61 -0.31
CA LEU A 643 11.22 6.86 0.58
C LEU A 643 11.19 7.54 1.96
N MET A 644 10.10 7.33 2.68
CA MET A 644 9.83 7.99 3.95
C MET A 644 10.91 7.82 5.04
N TRP A 645 10.91 8.81 5.95
CA TRP A 645 11.38 8.66 7.32
C TRP A 645 10.66 7.49 8.02
N ALA A 646 11.21 6.28 7.90
CA ALA A 646 10.66 5.07 8.49
C ALA A 646 10.44 5.19 10.01
N GLN A 647 11.19 6.07 10.69
CA GLN A 647 10.99 6.47 12.09
C GLN A 647 9.52 6.84 12.45
N LYS A 648 8.76 7.41 11.52
CA LYS A 648 7.35 7.80 11.75
C LYS A 648 6.34 6.67 11.54
N SER A 649 6.73 5.62 10.82
CA SER A 649 5.78 4.70 10.19
C SER A 649 5.24 3.58 11.08
N LYS A 650 5.98 3.23 12.15
CA LYS A 650 5.82 1.95 12.89
C LYS A 650 5.91 0.71 11.98
N GLY A 651 6.52 0.84 10.80
CA GLY A 651 6.65 -0.21 9.81
C GLY A 651 7.97 -0.98 9.89
N ASP A 652 8.04 -2.03 9.08
CA ASP A 652 9.16 -2.95 8.93
C ASP A 652 9.54 -3.01 7.43
N PHE A 653 10.76 -2.61 7.09
CA PHE A 653 11.22 -2.43 5.71
C PHE A 653 12.57 -3.12 5.55
N ASP A 654 12.65 -4.17 4.74
CA ASP A 654 13.88 -4.94 4.53
C ASP A 654 13.88 -5.65 3.16
N TYR A 655 15.03 -6.14 2.69
CA TYR A 655 15.16 -6.83 1.39
C TYR A 655 14.64 -6.05 0.15
N ASP A 656 14.44 -4.73 0.23
CA ASP A 656 14.05 -3.93 -0.95
C ASP A 656 15.30 -3.42 -1.70
N MET A 657 15.18 -3.20 -3.01
CA MET A 657 16.20 -2.49 -3.80
C MET A 657 15.87 -1.00 -3.88
N LEU A 658 16.81 -0.17 -3.44
CA LEU A 658 16.69 1.28 -3.27
C LEU A 658 17.77 2.00 -4.09
N ARG A 659 17.43 3.13 -4.72
CA ARG A 659 18.44 4.01 -5.30
C ARG A 659 19.33 4.65 -4.21
N PRO A 660 20.62 4.93 -4.50
CA PRO A 660 21.48 5.64 -3.55
C PRO A 660 20.87 6.95 -3.06
N ASN A 661 21.01 7.21 -1.76
CA ASN A 661 20.50 8.41 -1.08
C ASN A 661 18.96 8.59 -1.09
N SER A 662 18.15 7.56 -1.40
CA SER A 662 16.68 7.65 -1.33
C SER A 662 16.09 7.51 0.09
N MET A 663 16.92 7.44 1.13
CA MET A 663 16.54 7.40 2.55
C MET A 663 17.62 8.05 3.42
N ASP A 664 17.21 8.49 4.63
CA ASP A 664 18.12 8.98 5.68
C ASP A 664 17.91 8.23 7.02
N PRO A 665 18.96 7.58 7.59
CA PRO A 665 20.22 7.24 6.91
C PRO A 665 19.98 6.25 5.74
N PRO A 666 20.90 6.14 4.76
CA PRO A 666 20.66 5.34 3.55
C PRO A 666 20.35 3.86 3.79
N LEU A 667 20.93 3.27 4.83
CA LEU A 667 20.55 1.97 5.38
C LEU A 667 20.33 2.13 6.90
N PRO A 668 19.09 2.32 7.37
CA PRO A 668 18.77 2.30 8.80
C PRO A 668 18.79 0.86 9.32
N GLN A 669 18.59 0.69 10.63
CA GLN A 669 18.47 -0.63 11.29
C GLN A 669 17.38 -1.55 10.68
N TRP A 670 16.52 -1.03 9.81
CA TRP A 670 15.43 -1.79 9.20
C TRP A 670 15.88 -2.52 7.91
N GLN A 671 16.49 -1.83 6.95
CA GLN A 671 16.92 -2.40 5.66
C GLN A 671 18.27 -3.15 5.76
N GLN A 672 18.44 -4.06 6.72
CA GLN A 672 19.73 -4.74 6.94
C GLN A 672 20.14 -5.64 5.77
N ASN A 673 19.18 -6.17 5.01
CA ASN A 673 19.39 -7.07 3.88
C ASN A 673 19.08 -6.40 2.52
N GLY A 674 18.65 -5.13 2.54
CA GLY A 674 18.32 -4.35 1.35
C GLY A 674 19.48 -4.13 0.37
N VAL A 675 19.15 -3.74 -0.86
CA VAL A 675 20.11 -3.52 -1.96
C VAL A 675 20.15 -2.03 -2.30
N VAL A 676 21.26 -1.34 -2.02
CA VAL A 676 21.45 0.04 -2.48
C VAL A 676 22.18 0.05 -3.81
N GLY A 677 21.56 0.58 -4.86
CA GLY A 677 22.15 0.67 -6.19
C GLY A 677 21.20 1.20 -7.25
N VAL A 678 21.71 1.48 -8.44
CA VAL A 678 20.88 1.87 -9.60
C VAL A 678 20.34 0.61 -10.27
N GLU A 679 19.07 0.64 -10.64
CA GLU A 679 18.37 -0.45 -11.31
C GLU A 679 18.90 -0.73 -12.73
N SER A 680 18.69 -1.96 -13.23
CA SER A 680 19.05 -2.32 -14.61
C SER A 680 17.98 -3.20 -15.25
N PHE A 681 17.28 -2.64 -16.23
CA PHE A 681 16.21 -3.30 -16.99
C PHE A 681 16.70 -3.76 -18.37
N LYS A 682 15.97 -4.68 -19.01
CA LYS A 682 16.30 -5.19 -20.35
C LYS A 682 16.16 -4.14 -21.44
N ASN A 683 15.00 -3.48 -21.54
CA ASN A 683 14.77 -2.41 -22.51
C ASN A 683 13.60 -1.50 -22.09
N ARG A 684 13.89 -0.49 -21.26
CA ARG A 684 12.90 0.50 -20.79
C ARG A 684 12.21 1.26 -21.94
N ALA A 685 12.88 1.47 -23.07
CA ALA A 685 12.29 2.15 -24.22
C ALA A 685 11.20 1.29 -24.91
N ALA A 686 11.33 -0.03 -24.86
CA ALA A 686 10.33 -0.99 -25.34
C ALA A 686 9.30 -1.42 -24.27
N GLY A 687 9.29 -0.77 -23.11
CA GLY A 687 8.44 -1.14 -21.96
C GLY A 687 8.91 -2.40 -21.21
N ASP A 688 10.10 -2.94 -21.53
CA ASP A 688 10.63 -4.16 -20.91
C ASP A 688 11.39 -3.84 -19.61
N TYR A 689 10.62 -3.76 -18.51
CA TYR A 689 11.08 -3.56 -17.13
C TYR A 689 11.57 -4.85 -16.43
N ARG A 690 11.76 -5.96 -17.16
CA ARG A 690 12.40 -7.16 -16.59
C ARG A 690 13.88 -6.89 -16.31
N LEU A 691 14.44 -7.61 -15.34
CA LEU A 691 15.85 -7.44 -14.94
C LEU A 691 16.83 -7.74 -16.10
N SER A 692 17.84 -6.89 -16.26
CA SER A 692 18.99 -7.14 -17.13
C SER A 692 19.90 -8.21 -16.51
N LYS A 693 20.74 -8.86 -17.31
CA LYS A 693 21.65 -9.95 -16.86
C LYS A 693 22.57 -9.55 -15.69
N ASN A 694 22.86 -8.26 -15.54
CA ASN A 694 23.80 -7.73 -14.53
C ASN A 694 23.07 -6.91 -13.45
N SER A 695 21.75 -7.06 -13.30
CA SER A 695 20.97 -6.30 -12.32
C SER A 695 21.29 -6.72 -10.88
N LEU A 696 21.44 -5.72 -10.00
CA LEU A 696 21.70 -5.91 -8.57
C LEU A 696 20.52 -6.54 -7.80
N ALA A 697 19.35 -6.63 -8.43
CA ALA A 697 18.14 -7.24 -7.89
C ALA A 697 18.11 -8.78 -7.99
N ILE A 698 19.00 -9.40 -8.76
CA ILE A 698 19.01 -10.85 -9.02
C ILE A 698 19.53 -11.61 -7.80
N ASP A 699 18.85 -12.67 -7.37
CA ASP A 699 19.23 -13.52 -6.22
C ASP A 699 19.35 -12.74 -4.88
N ARG A 700 18.49 -11.74 -4.61
CA ARG A 700 18.61 -10.85 -3.42
C ARG A 700 17.39 -10.73 -2.50
N GLY A 701 16.24 -11.25 -2.88
CA GLY A 701 14.99 -11.17 -2.11
C GLY A 701 14.86 -12.21 -0.99
N LEU A 702 13.91 -11.98 -0.10
CA LEU A 702 13.48 -12.92 0.95
C LEU A 702 12.48 -13.94 0.39
N LYS A 703 12.55 -15.21 0.83
CA LYS A 703 11.47 -16.18 0.57
C LYS A 703 10.21 -15.79 1.37
N LEU A 704 9.13 -15.49 0.66
CA LEU A 704 7.83 -15.07 1.18
C LEU A 704 6.80 -16.18 0.92
N LEU A 705 6.16 -16.63 2.01
CA LEU A 705 5.09 -17.62 1.98
C LEU A 705 3.96 -17.18 1.04
N THR A 706 3.44 -18.11 0.25
CA THR A 706 2.39 -17.91 -0.77
C THR A 706 2.68 -16.87 -1.86
N VAL A 707 3.87 -16.28 -1.93
CA VAL A 707 4.19 -15.18 -2.89
C VAL A 707 5.28 -15.56 -3.89
N ASN A 708 6.33 -16.25 -3.46
CA ASN A 708 7.49 -16.55 -4.32
C ASN A 708 8.15 -17.92 -4.01
N GLU A 709 7.38 -18.87 -3.50
CA GLU A 709 7.95 -20.05 -2.83
C GLU A 709 8.74 -21.01 -3.75
N ASP A 710 8.50 -20.87 -5.04
CA ASP A 710 8.93 -21.65 -6.19
C ASP A 710 9.86 -20.85 -7.13
N PHE A 711 10.62 -19.90 -6.56
CA PHE A 711 11.69 -19.18 -7.24
C PHE A 711 12.82 -20.10 -7.79
N SER A 712 13.57 -19.59 -8.77
CA SER A 712 14.79 -20.18 -9.30
C SER A 712 16.01 -19.35 -8.94
N GLY A 713 17.11 -19.99 -8.52
CA GLY A 713 18.34 -19.32 -8.12
C GLY A 713 18.75 -19.70 -6.70
N GLU A 714 19.61 -18.90 -6.09
CA GLU A 714 19.98 -18.97 -4.67
C GLU A 714 18.95 -18.23 -3.79
N ALA A 715 18.27 -17.21 -4.33
CA ALA A 715 17.17 -16.50 -3.66
C ALA A 715 16.16 -15.90 -4.68
N PRO A 716 14.95 -15.50 -4.26
CA PRO A 716 14.02 -14.77 -5.14
C PRO A 716 14.62 -13.46 -5.68
N ASP A 717 14.24 -13.07 -6.90
CA ASP A 717 14.62 -11.77 -7.46
C ASP A 717 13.81 -10.61 -6.85
N ILE A 718 14.42 -9.44 -6.73
CA ILE A 718 13.73 -8.22 -6.25
C ILE A 718 12.95 -7.55 -7.40
N GLY A 719 11.71 -7.16 -7.14
CA GLY A 719 10.76 -6.60 -8.11
C GLY A 719 9.78 -7.64 -8.70
N ALA A 720 8.96 -7.19 -9.64
CA ALA A 720 7.81 -7.94 -10.19
C ALA A 720 8.18 -9.01 -11.23
N PHE A 721 9.46 -9.06 -11.65
CA PHE A 721 9.90 -9.79 -12.83
C PHE A 721 11.09 -10.70 -12.51
N PRO A 722 10.85 -11.98 -12.15
CA PRO A 722 11.94 -12.93 -11.98
C PRO A 722 12.68 -13.17 -13.30
N VAL A 723 13.96 -13.55 -13.21
CA VAL A 723 14.80 -13.90 -14.34
C VAL A 723 14.18 -15.10 -15.07
N GLY A 724 13.98 -14.94 -16.37
CA GLY A 724 13.28 -15.93 -17.21
C GLY A 724 11.81 -15.60 -17.50
N ALA A 725 11.20 -14.64 -16.80
CA ALA A 725 9.82 -14.19 -17.08
C ALA A 725 9.64 -13.76 -18.55
N GLY A 726 8.46 -14.08 -19.12
CA GLY A 726 8.07 -13.71 -20.49
C GLY A 726 7.99 -12.20 -20.71
N PRO A 727 8.01 -11.71 -21.97
CA PRO A 727 7.98 -10.28 -22.27
C PRO A 727 6.61 -9.61 -22.08
N GLU A 728 5.55 -10.39 -21.88
CA GLU A 728 4.17 -9.92 -21.75
C GLU A 728 3.86 -9.52 -20.30
N PHE A 729 3.38 -8.28 -20.09
CA PHE A 729 2.87 -7.84 -18.79
C PHE A 729 1.68 -6.87 -18.93
N PRO A 730 0.62 -7.00 -18.12
CA PRO A 730 0.30 -8.13 -17.25
C PRO A 730 0.13 -9.45 -18.04
N VAL A 731 0.22 -10.61 -17.40
CA VAL A 731 -0.02 -11.89 -18.10
C VAL A 731 -1.53 -12.06 -18.40
N ARG A 732 -1.84 -12.73 -19.51
CA ARG A 732 -3.20 -12.95 -20.02
C ARG A 732 -3.41 -14.43 -20.37
N ALA A 733 -4.47 -15.04 -19.86
CA ALA A 733 -4.70 -16.49 -19.98
C ALA A 733 -5.21 -16.90 -21.37
N GLU A 734 -5.88 -15.99 -22.07
CA GLU A 734 -6.39 -16.17 -23.42
C GLU A 734 -5.30 -16.05 -24.51
N GLY A 735 -4.12 -15.51 -24.15
CA GLY A 735 -2.96 -15.44 -25.04
C GLY A 735 -2.99 -14.35 -26.12
N VAL A 736 -3.87 -13.33 -26.05
CA VAL A 736 -3.74 -12.14 -26.90
C VAL A 736 -2.48 -11.36 -26.49
N SER A 737 -1.66 -11.03 -27.48
CA SER A 737 -0.29 -10.57 -27.32
C SER A 737 -0.03 -9.36 -28.24
N LEU A 738 0.72 -8.38 -27.73
CA LEU A 738 1.03 -7.13 -28.41
C LEU A 738 2.40 -6.63 -27.92
N LEU A 739 3.43 -6.75 -28.76
CA LEU A 739 4.81 -6.45 -28.39
C LEU A 739 5.52 -5.57 -29.45
N PRO A 740 6.47 -4.69 -29.08
CA PRO A 740 6.89 -4.33 -27.72
C PRO A 740 5.74 -3.76 -26.87
N LEU A 741 5.91 -3.73 -25.54
CA LEU A 741 4.90 -3.16 -24.63
C LEU A 741 4.82 -1.62 -24.70
N GLN A 742 5.81 -1.00 -25.36
CA GLN A 742 5.86 0.43 -25.66
C GLN A 742 6.62 0.65 -26.97
N ALA A 743 6.05 1.42 -27.90
CA ALA A 743 6.70 1.87 -29.14
C ALA A 743 7.33 3.27 -28.98
N GLN A 744 8.34 3.59 -29.80
CA GLN A 744 9.01 4.89 -29.86
C GLN A 744 8.97 5.48 -31.28
N LEU A 745 8.43 6.69 -31.43
CA LEU A 745 8.34 7.41 -32.70
C LEU A 745 9.07 8.76 -32.61
N GLU A 746 9.70 9.19 -33.70
CA GLU A 746 10.21 10.55 -33.86
C GLU A 746 9.68 11.18 -35.16
N LEU A 747 9.47 12.50 -35.15
CA LEU A 747 9.14 13.28 -36.33
C LEU A 747 9.97 14.56 -36.35
N THR A 748 10.70 14.81 -37.44
CA THR A 748 11.32 16.12 -37.68
C THR A 748 10.43 16.97 -38.60
N LEU A 749 9.76 17.95 -38.00
CA LEU A 749 8.92 18.92 -38.69
C LEU A 749 9.75 19.76 -39.68
N ASN A 750 9.12 20.16 -40.78
CA ASN A 750 9.70 20.87 -41.93
C ASN A 750 10.71 20.06 -42.78
N GLU A 751 11.25 18.95 -42.27
CA GLU A 751 11.97 17.95 -43.08
C GLU A 751 11.06 16.82 -43.58
N GLY A 752 9.97 16.52 -42.85
CA GLY A 752 9.02 15.46 -43.21
C GLY A 752 9.53 14.04 -42.91
N ALA A 753 10.64 13.92 -42.18
CA ALA A 753 11.17 12.65 -41.70
C ALA A 753 10.29 12.09 -40.57
N VAL A 754 9.29 11.28 -40.94
CA VAL A 754 8.47 10.47 -40.03
C VAL A 754 9.21 9.15 -39.77
N GLN A 755 9.61 8.88 -38.54
CA GLN A 755 10.03 7.53 -38.13
C GLN A 755 8.81 6.65 -37.92
N THR A 756 8.90 5.40 -38.37
CA THR A 756 7.95 4.33 -38.04
C THR A 756 8.51 3.40 -36.97
N ASP A 757 7.64 2.86 -36.14
CA ASP A 757 7.92 1.70 -35.28
C ASP A 757 6.94 0.56 -35.63
N THR A 758 7.08 -0.63 -35.05
CA THR A 758 6.21 -1.78 -35.36
C THR A 758 5.81 -2.53 -34.10
N LEU A 759 4.50 -2.58 -33.86
CA LEU A 759 3.89 -3.52 -32.92
C LEU A 759 3.63 -4.84 -33.64
N TYR A 760 3.72 -5.94 -32.90
CA TYR A 760 3.46 -7.30 -33.36
C TYR A 760 2.29 -7.88 -32.57
N VAL A 761 1.20 -8.14 -33.29
CA VAL A 761 -0.03 -8.72 -32.78
C VAL A 761 0.04 -10.24 -32.87
N ARG A 762 -0.36 -10.95 -31.81
CA ARG A 762 -0.73 -12.37 -31.88
C ARG A 762 -2.06 -12.58 -31.18
N ALA A 763 -3.03 -13.13 -31.89
CA ALA A 763 -4.37 -13.39 -31.38
C ALA A 763 -4.77 -14.85 -31.69
N PRO A 764 -4.86 -15.75 -30.68
CA PRO A 764 -5.20 -17.15 -30.90
C PRO A 764 -6.61 -17.38 -31.47
N VAL A 765 -6.82 -18.49 -32.18
CA VAL A 765 -8.13 -18.87 -32.76
C VAL A 765 -9.26 -18.96 -31.70
N ALA A 766 -8.92 -19.27 -30.45
CA ALA A 766 -9.88 -19.28 -29.34
C ALA A 766 -10.42 -17.89 -28.97
N THR A 767 -9.75 -16.80 -29.39
CA THR A 767 -10.13 -15.42 -29.08
C THR A 767 -10.96 -14.76 -30.17
N GLY A 768 -11.40 -15.51 -31.20
CA GLY A 768 -12.34 -15.03 -32.23
C GLY A 768 -11.88 -15.33 -33.66
N LYS A 769 -12.35 -14.53 -34.62
CA LYS A 769 -11.97 -14.61 -36.04
C LYS A 769 -11.07 -13.45 -36.47
N ARG A 770 -11.25 -12.26 -35.89
CA ARG A 770 -10.53 -11.04 -36.27
C ARG A 770 -10.20 -10.17 -35.09
N TRP A 771 -9.08 -9.47 -35.19
CA TRP A 771 -8.75 -8.35 -34.33
C TRP A 771 -8.83 -7.02 -35.10
N ARG A 772 -9.11 -5.96 -34.35
CA ARG A 772 -9.01 -4.56 -34.76
C ARG A 772 -8.00 -3.82 -33.89
N VAL A 773 -7.32 -2.85 -34.46
CA VAL A 773 -6.51 -1.87 -33.74
C VAL A 773 -7.42 -0.71 -33.35
N MET A 774 -7.29 -0.23 -32.12
CA MET A 774 -8.01 0.91 -31.58
C MET A 774 -7.01 1.84 -30.90
N SER A 775 -7.15 3.14 -31.13
CA SER A 775 -6.44 4.18 -30.41
C SER A 775 -7.28 5.44 -30.44
N ASP A 776 -7.25 6.18 -29.34
CA ASP A 776 -7.96 7.45 -29.15
C ASP A 776 -7.08 8.67 -29.47
N ASP A 777 -5.80 8.42 -29.73
CA ASP A 777 -4.76 9.41 -29.98
C ASP A 777 -4.80 9.89 -31.44
N ALA A 778 -5.51 10.99 -31.71
CA ALA A 778 -5.63 11.56 -33.06
C ALA A 778 -4.29 12.02 -33.70
N TRP A 779 -3.20 12.05 -32.94
CA TRP A 779 -1.84 12.30 -33.43
C TRP A 779 -1.14 11.04 -33.96
N LEU A 780 -1.72 9.84 -33.78
CA LEU A 780 -1.13 8.55 -34.11
C LEU A 780 -1.82 7.90 -35.33
N GLN A 781 -1.04 7.19 -36.14
CA GLN A 781 -1.48 6.34 -37.24
C GLN A 781 -0.98 4.91 -37.07
N TYR A 782 -1.74 3.95 -37.62
CA TYR A 782 -1.44 2.53 -37.56
C TYR A 782 -1.97 1.80 -38.81
N GLU A 783 -1.15 0.93 -39.41
CA GLU A 783 -1.53 0.13 -40.59
C GLU A 783 -0.90 -1.28 -40.49
N PRO A 784 -1.66 -2.38 -40.71
CA PRO A 784 -3.10 -2.43 -40.95
C PRO A 784 -3.91 -2.24 -39.65
N SER A 785 -5.10 -1.65 -39.79
CA SER A 785 -6.05 -1.48 -38.68
C SER A 785 -6.76 -2.77 -38.23
N THR A 786 -6.54 -3.91 -38.89
CA THR A 786 -7.20 -5.19 -38.58
C THR A 786 -6.50 -6.38 -39.23
N GLY A 787 -6.57 -7.56 -38.59
CA GLY A 787 -6.11 -8.84 -39.12
C GLY A 787 -6.83 -10.06 -38.52
N PRO A 788 -6.35 -11.28 -38.79
CA PRO A 788 -6.99 -12.53 -38.39
C PRO A 788 -6.58 -12.99 -36.98
N CYS A 789 -7.48 -13.67 -36.28
CA CYS A 789 -7.17 -14.43 -35.07
C CYS A 789 -6.76 -15.86 -35.46
N ASP A 790 -5.56 -16.03 -36.03
CA ASP A 790 -5.01 -17.33 -36.47
C ASP A 790 -3.96 -17.92 -35.50
N GLY A 791 -3.52 -17.14 -34.50
CA GLY A 791 -2.45 -17.50 -33.57
C GLY A 791 -1.03 -17.21 -34.08
N GLU A 792 -0.88 -16.68 -35.30
CA GLU A 792 0.41 -16.25 -35.86
C GLU A 792 0.75 -14.80 -35.47
N LEU A 793 1.94 -14.35 -35.88
CA LEU A 793 2.46 -13.01 -35.58
C LEU A 793 2.25 -12.06 -36.77
N HIS A 794 1.50 -10.98 -36.55
CA HIS A 794 1.16 -9.98 -37.57
C HIS A 794 1.72 -8.62 -37.19
N ALA A 795 2.39 -7.94 -38.13
CA ALA A 795 2.94 -6.61 -37.91
C ALA A 795 1.88 -5.51 -38.09
N VAL A 796 1.91 -4.50 -37.20
CA VAL A 796 1.19 -3.23 -37.31
C VAL A 796 2.22 -2.12 -37.23
N THR A 797 2.44 -1.42 -38.34
CA THR A 797 3.35 -0.28 -38.42
C THR A 797 2.69 0.95 -37.83
N LEU A 798 3.39 1.65 -36.93
CA LEU A 798 2.94 2.90 -36.32
C LEU A 798 3.68 4.09 -36.94
N SER A 799 2.99 5.23 -37.09
CA SER A 799 3.56 6.51 -37.53
C SER A 799 2.86 7.71 -36.88
N ILE A 800 3.52 8.87 -36.86
CA ILE A 800 2.90 10.12 -36.38
C ILE A 800 2.06 10.72 -37.53
N HIS A 801 0.84 11.18 -37.22
CA HIS A 801 -0.10 11.71 -38.20
C HIS A 801 0.48 12.94 -38.90
N PRO A 802 0.45 13.04 -40.25
CA PRO A 802 1.04 14.16 -40.98
C PRO A 802 0.53 15.56 -40.59
N ASP A 803 -0.66 15.64 -39.99
CA ASP A 803 -1.27 16.89 -39.50
C ASP A 803 -0.73 17.37 -38.14
N VAL A 804 0.13 16.60 -37.46
CA VAL A 804 0.83 17.07 -36.26
C VAL A 804 1.83 18.17 -36.67
N LYS A 805 1.54 19.42 -36.32
CA LYS A 805 2.39 20.60 -36.60
C LYS A 805 3.07 21.20 -35.37
N ARG A 806 2.74 20.74 -34.17
CA ARG A 806 3.34 21.19 -32.89
C ARG A 806 4.40 20.19 -32.45
N ASP A 807 5.51 20.72 -31.91
CA ASP A 807 6.61 19.96 -31.34
C ASP A 807 6.34 19.48 -29.89
N GLY A 808 7.35 18.83 -29.33
CA GLY A 808 7.37 18.31 -27.97
C GLY A 808 7.07 16.82 -27.88
N TYR A 809 6.81 16.40 -26.65
CA TYR A 809 6.45 15.03 -26.33
C TYR A 809 4.95 14.80 -26.49
N TYR A 810 4.62 13.59 -26.93
CA TYR A 810 3.28 13.03 -27.04
C TYR A 810 3.31 11.62 -26.43
N GLN A 811 2.31 11.29 -25.63
CA GLN A 811 2.12 9.97 -25.01
C GLN A 811 0.74 9.44 -25.38
N GLY A 812 0.61 8.13 -25.60
CA GLY A 812 -0.65 7.52 -26.03
C GLY A 812 -0.65 6.01 -25.96
N ALA A 813 -1.73 5.40 -26.44
CA ALA A 813 -1.95 3.95 -26.35
C ALA A 813 -2.55 3.34 -27.62
N VAL A 814 -2.14 2.12 -27.92
CA VAL A 814 -2.71 1.26 -28.97
C VAL A 814 -3.27 0.00 -28.32
N THR A 815 -4.58 -0.18 -28.44
CA THR A 815 -5.29 -1.37 -27.95
C THR A 815 -5.71 -2.24 -29.13
N VAL A 816 -5.20 -3.46 -29.19
CA VAL A 816 -5.78 -4.50 -30.04
C VAL A 816 -6.99 -5.10 -29.34
N ARG A 817 -8.11 -5.22 -30.07
CA ARG A 817 -9.36 -5.83 -29.57
C ARG A 817 -9.88 -6.86 -30.55
N THR A 818 -10.28 -8.03 -30.05
CA THR A 818 -10.82 -9.14 -30.83
C THR A 818 -12.35 -9.07 -30.98
N ASP A 819 -12.91 -9.77 -31.96
CA ASP A 819 -14.37 -9.88 -32.15
C ASP A 819 -15.08 -10.69 -31.04
N ALA A 820 -14.35 -11.51 -30.27
CA ALA A 820 -14.85 -12.09 -29.01
C ALA A 820 -14.69 -11.18 -27.78
N GLY A 821 -14.07 -10.00 -27.95
CA GLY A 821 -13.98 -8.94 -26.93
C GLY A 821 -12.78 -9.00 -25.98
N TYR A 822 -11.84 -9.94 -26.16
CA TYR A 822 -10.53 -9.89 -25.50
C TYR A 822 -9.69 -8.75 -26.05
N ASN A 823 -8.86 -8.11 -25.21
CA ASN A 823 -8.10 -6.92 -25.58
C ASN A 823 -6.68 -6.88 -24.97
N ARG A 824 -5.77 -6.17 -25.64
CA ARG A 824 -4.36 -6.02 -25.26
C ARG A 824 -3.84 -4.64 -25.64
N THR A 825 -3.22 -3.92 -24.70
CA THR A 825 -2.73 -2.56 -24.92
C THR A 825 -1.20 -2.48 -24.87
N SER A 826 -0.63 -1.69 -25.78
CA SER A 826 0.76 -1.22 -25.78
C SER A 826 0.75 0.30 -25.72
N PHE A 827 1.74 0.88 -25.07
CA PHE A 827 1.93 2.33 -25.07
C PHE A 827 2.68 2.82 -26.30
N VAL A 828 2.58 4.11 -26.60
CA VAL A 828 3.35 4.77 -27.66
C VAL A 828 3.86 6.10 -27.12
N LYS A 829 5.14 6.39 -27.36
CA LYS A 829 5.73 7.71 -27.09
C LYS A 829 6.24 8.29 -28.39
N ALA A 830 5.94 9.55 -28.63
CA ALA A 830 6.39 10.29 -29.79
C ALA A 830 7.14 11.57 -29.38
N LYS A 831 8.29 11.81 -30.01
CA LYS A 831 9.05 13.06 -29.91
C LYS A 831 8.98 13.79 -31.25
N VAL A 832 8.23 14.88 -31.28
CA VAL A 832 8.12 15.74 -32.47
C VAL A 832 9.06 16.92 -32.28
N ARG A 833 10.05 17.09 -33.16
CA ARG A 833 11.02 18.19 -33.11
C ARG A 833 10.95 19.10 -34.33
N LEU A 834 11.37 20.35 -34.18
CA LEU A 834 11.68 21.23 -35.30
C LEU A 834 13.04 20.82 -35.91
N ALA A 835 13.20 20.95 -37.23
CA ALA A 835 14.48 20.71 -37.92
C ALA A 835 15.62 21.64 -37.44
N ALA A 836 15.27 22.89 -37.13
CA ALA A 836 16.18 23.89 -36.56
C ALA A 836 15.47 24.57 -35.37
N PRO A 837 15.57 24.00 -34.15
CA PRO A 837 15.00 24.61 -32.96
C PRO A 837 15.83 25.83 -32.54
N ASP A 838 15.15 26.96 -32.37
CA ASP A 838 15.73 28.27 -32.08
C ASP A 838 16.14 28.39 -30.60
N TYR A 839 17.20 27.67 -30.19
CA TYR A 839 17.76 27.72 -28.83
C TYR A 839 18.85 28.81 -28.72
N GLN A 840 18.59 29.83 -27.90
CA GLN A 840 19.63 30.74 -27.40
C GLN A 840 20.22 30.15 -26.12
N TYR A 841 21.53 29.87 -26.09
CA TYR A 841 22.21 29.24 -24.94
C TYR A 841 23.02 30.24 -24.12
N PHE A 842 23.00 30.07 -22.79
CA PHE A 842 23.69 30.92 -21.83
C PHE A 842 24.38 30.04 -20.77
N ASN A 843 25.69 30.18 -20.53
CA ASN A 843 26.32 29.51 -19.39
C ASN A 843 26.04 30.31 -18.11
N ALA A 844 25.69 29.65 -17.01
CA ALA A 844 25.33 30.32 -15.76
C ALA A 844 26.46 31.23 -15.22
N VAL A 845 27.72 30.80 -15.42
CA VAL A 845 28.93 31.49 -14.97
C VAL A 845 29.29 32.77 -15.72
N ASP A 846 28.70 32.99 -16.90
CA ASP A 846 28.94 34.18 -17.73
C ASP A 846 27.93 35.31 -17.43
N MET A 847 26.97 35.06 -16.52
CA MET A 847 25.87 35.95 -16.18
C MET A 847 26.24 36.98 -15.11
N GLU A 848 25.54 38.11 -15.09
CA GLU A 848 25.52 38.99 -13.91
C GLU A 848 24.86 38.22 -12.75
N GLN A 849 25.56 38.10 -11.62
CA GLN A 849 25.10 37.34 -10.46
C GLN A 849 25.55 37.97 -9.14
N VAL A 850 24.75 37.75 -8.10
CA VAL A 850 25.03 38.14 -6.71
C VAL A 850 24.81 36.93 -5.81
N GLY A 851 25.74 36.74 -4.86
CA GLY A 851 25.61 35.74 -3.79
C GLY A 851 25.90 34.28 -4.20
N MET A 852 26.12 33.97 -5.48
CA MET A 852 26.42 32.59 -5.92
C MET A 852 27.92 32.31 -5.99
N THR A 853 28.28 31.05 -5.72
CA THR A 853 29.66 30.57 -5.75
C THR A 853 29.96 29.92 -7.10
N VAL A 854 31.04 30.35 -7.77
CA VAL A 854 31.56 29.68 -8.98
C VAL A 854 32.32 28.42 -8.58
N VAL A 855 31.85 27.25 -9.00
CA VAL A 855 32.52 25.96 -8.79
C VAL A 855 33.31 25.57 -10.04
N ALA A 856 34.64 25.55 -9.92
CA ALA A 856 35.56 25.27 -11.02
C ALA A 856 35.98 23.80 -11.16
N ALA A 857 35.64 22.95 -10.17
CA ALA A 857 35.95 21.53 -10.20
C ALA A 857 34.88 20.69 -9.47
N ASP A 858 34.19 19.84 -10.21
CA ASP A 858 33.29 18.80 -9.73
C ASP A 858 33.35 17.63 -10.73
N ALA A 859 33.76 16.45 -10.27
CA ALA A 859 33.93 15.27 -11.13
C ALA A 859 32.60 14.63 -11.57
N GLN A 860 31.47 15.09 -11.04
CA GLN A 860 30.12 14.63 -11.39
C GLN A 860 29.35 15.65 -12.26
N ALA A 861 29.91 16.83 -12.52
CA ALA A 861 29.27 17.84 -13.35
C ALA A 861 29.50 17.58 -14.86
N PRO A 862 28.45 17.59 -15.71
CA PRO A 862 28.60 17.47 -17.17
C PRO A 862 29.19 18.74 -17.80
N GLN A 863 29.26 19.83 -17.04
CA GLN A 863 29.83 21.11 -17.45
C GLN A 863 30.51 21.80 -16.26
N LEU A 864 31.65 22.43 -16.53
CA LEU A 864 32.38 23.30 -15.60
C LEU A 864 32.84 24.59 -16.32
N PRO A 865 32.98 25.71 -15.60
CA PRO A 865 32.52 25.91 -14.23
C PRO A 865 30.98 26.07 -14.16
N TYR A 866 30.39 25.95 -12.97
CA TYR A 866 28.95 26.15 -12.73
C TYR A 866 28.71 27.12 -11.54
N LEU A 867 27.50 27.69 -11.42
CA LEU A 867 27.09 28.49 -10.27
C LEU A 867 26.35 27.65 -9.22
N GLN A 868 26.72 27.81 -7.95
CA GLN A 868 26.05 27.17 -6.82
C GLN A 868 25.41 28.21 -5.90
N ALA A 869 24.16 27.97 -5.50
CA ALA A 869 23.50 28.73 -4.45
C ALA A 869 24.24 28.58 -3.09
N PRO A 870 24.12 29.56 -2.18
CA PRO A 870 24.61 29.48 -0.80
C PRO A 870 24.23 28.21 -0.05
N ASP A 871 24.94 27.93 1.05
CA ASP A 871 24.73 26.77 1.92
C ASP A 871 23.52 26.90 2.87
N THR A 872 23.01 28.12 3.05
CA THR A 872 21.90 28.47 3.95
C THR A 872 20.77 29.16 3.17
N ARG A 873 19.52 28.85 3.56
CA ARG A 873 18.32 29.35 2.87
C ARG A 873 18.21 30.88 2.88
N ASP A 874 18.50 31.52 4.00
CA ASP A 874 18.42 33.00 4.13
C ASP A 874 19.40 33.71 3.19
N ALA A 875 20.61 33.16 3.01
CA ALA A 875 21.56 33.65 2.03
C ALA A 875 21.12 33.31 0.59
N ALA A 876 20.50 32.15 0.37
CA ALA A 876 19.98 31.75 -0.94
C ALA A 876 18.83 32.66 -1.41
N SER A 877 17.96 33.15 -0.54
CA SER A 877 16.88 34.09 -0.91
C SER A 877 17.37 35.47 -1.39
N GLU A 878 18.58 35.87 -0.99
CA GLU A 878 19.22 37.11 -1.46
C GLU A 878 20.11 36.89 -2.71
N ALA A 879 20.40 35.63 -3.07
CA ALA A 879 21.24 35.28 -4.20
C ALA A 879 20.44 35.23 -5.51
N TRP A 880 21.01 35.75 -6.60
CA TRP A 880 20.37 35.75 -7.92
C TRP A 880 21.38 35.78 -9.07
N MET A 881 20.93 35.38 -10.26
CA MET A 881 21.61 35.58 -11.53
C MET A 881 20.64 36.17 -12.57
N ARG A 882 21.17 36.80 -13.60
CA ARG A 882 20.43 37.53 -14.62
C ARG A 882 20.81 37.10 -16.03
N ILE A 883 19.81 36.73 -16.81
CA ILE A 883 19.88 36.39 -18.23
C ILE A 883 19.33 37.56 -19.04
N ASP A 884 20.17 38.26 -19.79
CA ASP A 884 19.74 39.25 -20.79
C ASP A 884 19.73 38.60 -22.18
N PHE A 885 18.67 38.81 -22.94
CA PHE A 885 18.47 38.17 -24.25
C PHE A 885 17.57 39.01 -25.16
N GLU A 886 17.44 38.61 -26.43
CA GLU A 886 16.64 39.31 -27.43
C GLU A 886 15.93 38.29 -28.33
N VAL A 887 14.60 38.39 -28.43
CA VAL A 887 13.79 37.46 -29.25
C VAL A 887 13.35 38.12 -30.56
N PRO A 888 13.40 37.41 -31.71
CA PRO A 888 13.18 38.01 -33.02
C PRO A 888 11.70 38.31 -33.33
N GLU A 889 10.78 37.62 -32.68
CA GLU A 889 9.34 37.73 -32.88
C GLU A 889 8.59 37.59 -31.54
N SER A 890 7.42 38.23 -31.43
CA SER A 890 6.54 38.11 -30.27
C SER A 890 5.85 36.75 -30.24
N GLY A 891 5.69 36.18 -29.05
CA GLY A 891 4.92 34.97 -28.81
C GLY A 891 5.48 34.12 -27.67
N THR A 892 5.19 32.83 -27.74
CA THR A 892 5.51 31.80 -26.77
C THR A 892 6.98 31.37 -26.79
N TYR A 893 7.66 31.48 -25.64
CA TYR A 893 9.01 30.93 -25.43
C TYR A 893 9.06 30.07 -24.15
N TYR A 894 9.99 29.12 -24.11
CA TYR A 894 10.28 28.27 -22.96
C TYR A 894 11.70 28.55 -22.46
N LEU A 895 11.84 28.66 -21.14
CA LEU A 895 13.13 28.67 -20.47
C LEU A 895 13.47 27.23 -20.05
N HIS A 896 14.69 26.80 -20.37
CA HIS A 896 15.27 25.53 -19.92
C HIS A 896 16.52 25.80 -19.10
N GLY A 897 16.81 24.97 -18.10
CA GLY A 897 18.02 25.03 -17.28
C GLY A 897 18.63 23.66 -17.10
N LEU A 898 19.95 23.55 -17.28
CA LEU A 898 20.75 22.40 -16.88
C LEU A 898 21.09 22.59 -15.39
N ILE A 899 20.33 21.91 -14.54
CA ILE A 899 20.26 22.14 -13.10
C ILE A 899 20.48 20.82 -12.35
N ALA A 900 21.10 20.88 -11.16
CA ALA A 900 21.16 19.76 -10.22
C ALA A 900 20.75 20.21 -8.82
N VAL A 901 19.86 19.43 -8.20
CA VAL A 901 19.45 19.58 -6.79
C VAL A 901 20.22 18.56 -5.95
N LEU A 902 20.74 19.01 -4.80
CA LEU A 902 21.36 18.13 -3.80
C LEU A 902 20.28 17.64 -2.80
N GLY A 903 20.31 16.34 -2.48
CA GLY A 903 19.17 15.64 -1.89
C GLY A 903 19.03 15.70 -0.35
N PRO A 904 18.97 14.55 0.35
CA PRO A 904 18.21 14.39 1.60
C PRO A 904 18.65 15.24 2.81
N ASN A 905 19.80 15.93 2.74
CA ASN A 905 20.14 16.98 3.71
C ASN A 905 19.14 18.15 3.70
N ALA A 906 18.34 18.32 2.63
CA ALA A 906 17.29 19.32 2.57
C ALA A 906 16.09 18.88 1.66
N PRO A 907 15.13 18.11 2.20
CA PRO A 907 13.99 17.55 1.45
C PRO A 907 12.87 18.58 1.12
N ALA A 908 13.26 19.83 0.90
CA ALA A 908 12.43 20.96 0.48
C ALA A 908 13.06 21.77 -0.67
N HIS A 909 14.19 21.30 -1.23
CA HIS A 909 14.92 21.95 -2.33
C HIS A 909 14.24 21.74 -3.70
N ASP A 910 12.94 22.02 -3.74
CA ASP A 910 12.04 21.73 -4.85
C ASP A 910 11.86 22.88 -5.83
N SER A 911 12.43 24.07 -5.59
CA SER A 911 12.21 25.22 -6.47
C SER A 911 13.20 26.38 -6.31
N CYS A 912 13.24 27.25 -7.33
CA CYS A 912 13.82 28.60 -7.29
C CYS A 912 12.74 29.65 -7.63
N TYR A 913 13.12 30.91 -7.87
CA TYR A 913 12.23 31.93 -8.47
C TYR A 913 12.71 32.36 -9.85
N VAL A 914 11.77 32.56 -10.77
CA VAL A 914 11.95 33.18 -12.10
C VAL A 914 11.18 34.50 -12.11
N GLN A 915 11.83 35.59 -12.49
CA GLN A 915 11.21 36.88 -12.74
C GLN A 915 11.48 37.30 -14.18
N VAL A 916 10.45 37.73 -14.92
CA VAL A 916 10.57 38.13 -16.32
C VAL A 916 10.37 39.65 -16.41
N ASN A 917 11.40 40.36 -16.90
CA ASN A 917 11.50 41.83 -16.89
C ASN A 917 11.18 42.39 -15.48
N ASP A 918 10.49 43.53 -15.42
CA ASP A 918 10.01 44.15 -14.16
C ASP A 918 8.75 43.48 -13.56
N GLY A 919 8.38 42.27 -14.03
CA GLY A 919 7.22 41.54 -13.53
C GLY A 919 7.40 40.96 -12.12
N GLU A 920 6.34 40.37 -11.56
CA GLU A 920 6.42 39.71 -10.24
C GLU A 920 7.30 38.44 -10.28
N PRO A 921 8.11 38.15 -9.25
CA PRO A 921 8.81 36.89 -9.11
C PRO A 921 7.84 35.71 -8.96
N LYS A 922 7.99 34.69 -9.79
CA LYS A 922 7.20 33.46 -9.80
C LYS A 922 8.08 32.27 -9.42
N TYR A 923 7.52 31.18 -8.87
CA TYR A 923 8.30 29.97 -8.55
C TYR A 923 8.81 29.27 -9.82
N TRP A 924 9.81 28.41 -9.72
CA TRP A 924 10.09 27.36 -10.71
C TRP A 924 10.35 26.06 -9.97
N ASP A 925 9.42 25.13 -10.09
CA ASP A 925 9.48 23.77 -9.57
C ASP A 925 10.53 22.96 -10.33
N LEU A 926 11.53 22.50 -9.58
CA LEU A 926 12.64 21.70 -10.06
C LEU A 926 12.35 20.22 -9.85
N ALA A 927 12.58 19.42 -10.89
CA ALA A 927 12.38 17.98 -10.84
C ALA A 927 13.42 17.35 -9.89
N VAL A 928 12.95 16.72 -8.81
CA VAL A 928 13.78 16.00 -7.83
C VAL A 928 14.22 14.64 -8.39
N SER A 929 14.98 14.68 -9.48
CA SER A 929 15.80 13.56 -9.93
C SER A 929 16.84 13.18 -8.86
N ALA A 930 17.27 11.92 -8.85
CA ALA A 930 18.02 11.35 -7.72
C ALA A 930 19.28 12.16 -7.36
N PRO A 931 19.66 12.23 -6.07
CA PRO A 931 20.51 13.31 -5.53
C PRO A 931 21.84 13.52 -6.28
N GLY A 932 22.01 14.72 -6.84
CA GLY A 932 23.23 15.11 -7.57
C GLY A 932 23.21 14.85 -9.09
N LEU A 933 22.14 14.25 -9.64
CA LEU A 933 21.98 14.15 -11.09
C LEU A 933 21.69 15.53 -11.71
N TRP A 934 22.50 15.90 -12.70
CA TRP A 934 22.26 17.06 -13.56
C TRP A 934 21.25 16.69 -14.65
N THR A 935 20.21 17.51 -14.79
CA THR A 935 19.17 17.33 -15.80
C THR A 935 18.85 18.64 -16.49
N TRP A 936 18.53 18.61 -17.78
CA TRP A 936 17.81 19.70 -18.42
C TRP A 936 16.37 19.69 -17.90
N GLN A 937 15.90 20.83 -17.43
CA GLN A 937 14.56 21.03 -16.88
C GLN A 937 13.93 22.25 -17.55
N THR A 938 12.66 22.19 -17.94
CA THR A 938 11.92 23.36 -18.46
C THR A 938 11.25 24.10 -17.28
N ALA A 939 11.05 25.41 -17.41
CA ALA A 939 10.40 26.26 -16.42
C ALA A 939 8.93 25.84 -16.16
N SER A 940 8.72 24.98 -15.15
CA SER A 940 7.41 24.72 -14.56
C SER A 940 7.24 25.62 -13.35
N ILE A 941 6.32 26.58 -13.43
CA ILE A 941 6.08 27.58 -12.37
C ILE A 941 4.92 27.09 -11.47
N MET A 942 4.75 27.58 -10.23
CA MET A 942 3.51 27.38 -9.43
C MET A 942 2.45 28.48 -9.65
N ASN A 943 1.15 28.15 -9.48
CA ASN A 943 -0.03 29.06 -9.41
C ASN A 943 -0.67 29.61 -10.72
N GLU A 944 -0.44 29.01 -11.90
CA GLU A 944 -1.04 29.36 -13.23
C GLU A 944 -0.99 28.16 -14.25
N ALA A 945 -1.46 28.39 -15.49
CA ALA A 945 -1.41 27.55 -16.71
C ALA A 945 -0.14 26.73 -17.06
N TYR A 946 -0.01 25.41 -16.81
CA TYR A 946 1.05 24.58 -17.40
C TYR A 946 0.70 24.16 -18.84
N PRO A 947 1.69 24.05 -19.77
CA PRO A 947 3.11 24.41 -19.62
C PRO A 947 3.29 25.93 -19.60
N ARG A 948 4.21 26.46 -18.77
CA ARG A 948 4.48 27.92 -18.73
C ARG A 948 5.50 28.39 -19.72
N GLU A 949 5.03 28.28 -20.95
CA GLU A 949 4.97 29.34 -21.95
C GLU A 949 5.16 30.75 -21.32
N ILE A 950 6.32 31.34 -21.62
CA ILE A 950 6.66 32.72 -21.31
C ILE A 950 6.30 33.54 -22.55
N GLU A 951 5.21 34.31 -22.46
CA GLU A 951 4.83 35.24 -23.52
C GLU A 951 5.79 36.44 -23.54
N LEU A 952 6.48 36.61 -24.67
CA LEU A 952 7.47 37.65 -24.91
C LEU A 952 7.10 38.50 -26.13
N ALA A 953 7.63 39.71 -26.19
CA ALA A 953 7.51 40.60 -27.34
C ALA A 953 8.79 40.57 -28.18
N ALA A 954 8.70 40.83 -29.48
CA ALA A 954 9.89 41.03 -30.31
C ALA A 954 10.78 42.14 -29.73
N GLY A 955 12.04 41.81 -29.44
CA GLY A 955 13.00 42.70 -28.79
C GLY A 955 13.61 42.13 -27.51
N LYS A 956 14.13 43.04 -26.67
CA LYS A 956 15.01 42.72 -25.53
C LYS A 956 14.25 42.40 -24.25
N HIS A 957 14.71 41.36 -23.57
CA HIS A 957 14.16 40.87 -22.32
C HIS A 957 15.23 40.46 -21.32
N THR A 958 14.84 40.48 -20.05
CA THR A 958 15.67 40.06 -18.93
C THR A 958 14.92 39.01 -18.12
N ILE A 959 15.61 37.94 -17.71
CA ILE A 959 15.12 36.96 -16.73
C ILE A 959 16.05 36.95 -15.52
N TYR A 960 15.50 37.11 -14.31
CA TYR A 960 16.23 36.86 -13.07
C TYR A 960 15.89 35.47 -12.55
N ILE A 961 16.91 34.65 -12.28
CA ILE A 961 16.79 33.42 -11.51
C ILE A 961 17.27 33.72 -10.10
N ARG A 962 16.35 33.75 -9.13
CA ARG A 962 16.67 34.01 -7.71
C ARG A 962 16.62 32.72 -6.92
N GLY A 963 17.50 32.57 -5.93
CA GLY A 963 17.46 31.45 -5.02
C GLY A 963 16.22 31.48 -4.12
N ARG A 964 15.86 30.29 -3.64
CA ARG A 964 14.82 30.04 -2.63
C ARG A 964 15.34 29.00 -1.64
N GLU A 965 16.05 28.02 -2.20
CA GLU A 965 16.58 26.85 -1.55
C GLU A 965 18.10 26.78 -1.75
N ASN A 966 18.83 26.39 -0.71
CA ASN A 966 20.29 26.36 -0.68
C ASN A 966 20.89 25.27 -1.60
N PHE A 967 22.20 25.31 -1.85
CA PHE A 967 22.99 24.31 -2.59
C PHE A 967 22.61 23.98 -4.06
N THR A 968 21.49 24.49 -4.58
CA THR A 968 21.07 24.30 -5.99
C THR A 968 22.18 24.69 -6.95
N LYS A 969 22.49 23.82 -7.93
CA LYS A 969 23.55 24.00 -8.92
C LYS A 969 22.97 24.36 -10.28
N PHE A 970 23.54 25.35 -10.96
CA PHE A 970 23.13 25.85 -12.27
C PHE A 970 24.33 25.89 -13.22
N ALA A 971 24.28 25.18 -14.35
CA ALA A 971 25.39 25.14 -15.31
C ALA A 971 25.09 25.93 -16.59
N ARG A 972 23.90 25.73 -17.16
CA ARG A 972 23.46 26.32 -18.42
C ARG A 972 21.98 26.64 -18.39
N PHE A 973 21.59 27.58 -19.23
CA PHE A 973 20.21 27.85 -19.60
C PHE A 973 20.08 27.88 -21.12
N ALA A 974 18.87 27.63 -21.59
CA ALA A 974 18.48 27.83 -22.98
C ALA A 974 17.12 28.52 -23.02
N ILE A 975 16.90 29.41 -23.98
CA ILE A 975 15.60 30.02 -24.25
C ILE A 975 15.21 29.68 -25.68
N SER A 976 14.00 29.16 -25.91
CA SER A 976 13.57 28.71 -27.24
C SER A 976 12.07 28.78 -27.48
N ARG A 977 11.65 28.58 -28.73
CA ARG A 977 10.24 28.40 -29.13
C ARG A 977 9.74 26.95 -29.04
N THR A 978 10.55 26.00 -28.56
CA THR A 978 10.17 24.58 -28.42
C THR A 978 10.10 24.15 -26.96
N ARG A 979 9.11 23.31 -26.63
CA ARG A 979 8.99 22.72 -25.27
C ARG A 979 9.92 21.53 -25.04
N LEU A 980 10.63 21.06 -26.08
CA LEU A 980 11.65 20.03 -25.95
C LEU A 980 12.85 20.51 -25.13
N LEU A 981 13.50 19.57 -24.45
CA LEU A 981 14.79 19.82 -23.82
C LEU A 981 15.89 19.85 -24.88
N PRO A 982 16.94 20.69 -24.72
CA PRO A 982 18.17 20.56 -25.48
C PRO A 982 18.76 19.15 -25.40
N GLU A 983 19.41 18.72 -26.49
CA GLU A 983 20.15 17.45 -26.60
C GLU A 983 21.61 17.58 -26.12
#